data_AF-A0A934L2V5-F1
#
_entry.id   AF-A0A934L2V5-F1
#
_cell.length_a   1.000
_cell.length_b   1.000
_cell.length_c   1.000
_cell.angle_alpha   90.00
_cell.angle_beta   90.00
_cell.angle_gamma   90.00
#
_symmetry.space_group_name_H-M   'P 1'
#
loop_
_entity.id
_entity.type
_entity.pdbx_description
1 polymer ?
#
loop_
_entity_poly.entity_id
_entity_poly.type
_entity_poly.pdbx_seq_one_letter_code
_entity_poly.pdbx_strand_id
1 'polypeptide(L)'
;MDARAPDFASWIAQVEQGLRGKGWQSLSWTTSDHVAVPPLVLREDVQALPHRRIGALLRARRGFAIRELVVAPDPQTAARRSARALQRGADEIEFCLDSLAHDALSPGGSDPDYDDDDFATPSPGESGVPIHTRRDLEAALDGIDLAKTSLWFSAGEGALAVLIWWLRLARARRVPTTALRGGLDVDPIEQLLARRVRNASGGAVASCRTSFDSVFDSAAGIVRWTRQHAPGIRPLVFDAQSHHMAGASPALELGLLLASIVEVARGLDRRGLAFAELSAAASVRVQVGHELIVETAKLRALRTCFAKLAAACGASDGALVPRVLALTSSRFRSDLHDHRTNLVRSALAACAAVIGGCDSLIVLPFDGGDSDAARDLARDQGHLLRAEAQLARVADPAGGSGAVELLTHEIGRAAWSVMQEIEQGGGMVAAAKSGLAMQLVRRAEQERDAAFRTRARSLVGINRYVDAVLGGASCEELDLEALDRAAETAQTRFDTFVRRRNQQNVDAHLLAMRRAEPARLLDVALTDPADDATLEELATANWPKTGHDLVHRWQPIAAADGHAFEDLRANADGHRAEGLVTAPVLLLAIGDAAPVVARAEFARDLLLAGGIVATERACHTTADAEAAIVAESPAVLVICAPDEGAETLVEALRASCDALTPPLLIWSGEPRESLSRAIDLAFHRGIDAVDALAKVQSALGLELGQMDEGESAGGAIEVD
;
A
#
# COMPACT_ATOMS: atom_id res chain seq x y z
N MET A 1 17.48 23.30 41.66
CA MET A 1 16.02 23.26 41.45
C MET A 1 15.64 21.81 41.26
N ASP A 2 15.29 21.11 42.35
CA ASP A 2 14.65 19.80 42.27
C ASP A 2 13.23 20.01 41.74
N ALA A 3 13.08 20.02 40.42
CA ALA A 3 11.78 19.84 39.81
C ALA A 3 11.35 18.41 40.15
N ARG A 4 10.48 18.25 41.15
CA ARG A 4 9.82 16.97 41.44
C ARG A 4 9.27 16.45 40.11
N ALA A 5 9.67 15.26 39.70
CA ALA A 5 9.06 14.58 38.57
C ALA A 5 7.53 14.63 38.76
N PRO A 6 6.75 14.98 37.73
CA PRO A 6 5.30 15.04 37.85
C PRO A 6 4.81 13.69 38.38
N ASP A 7 4.20 13.75 39.56
CA ASP A 7 3.56 12.62 40.21
C ASP A 7 2.36 12.20 39.34
N PHE A 8 2.33 10.94 38.91
CA PHE A 8 1.28 10.39 38.06
C PHE A 8 -0.12 10.54 38.69
N ALA A 9 -0.23 10.45 40.01
CA ALA A 9 -1.48 10.68 40.73
C ALA A 9 -1.91 12.16 40.64
N SER A 10 -0.96 13.10 40.68
CA SER A 10 -1.26 14.53 40.47
C SER A 10 -1.74 14.80 39.04
N TRP A 11 -1.18 14.13 38.04
CA TRP A 11 -1.65 14.22 36.66
C TRP A 11 -3.07 13.63 36.50
N ILE A 12 -3.31 12.42 37.03
CA ILE A 12 -4.64 11.77 37.02
C ILE A 12 -5.69 12.69 37.63
N ALA A 13 -5.42 13.26 38.82
CA ALA A 13 -6.37 14.13 39.51
C ALA A 13 -6.77 15.35 38.66
N GLN A 14 -5.83 15.96 37.95
CA GLN A 14 -6.11 17.09 37.05
C GLN A 14 -6.93 16.67 35.82
N VAL A 15 -6.60 15.51 35.24
CA VAL A 15 -7.31 14.99 34.06
C VAL A 15 -8.75 14.61 34.41
N GLU A 16 -8.96 13.88 35.50
CA GLU A 16 -10.30 13.46 35.93
C GLU A 16 -11.19 14.64 36.33
N GLN A 17 -10.60 15.70 36.91
CA GLN A 17 -11.29 16.96 37.15
C GLN A 17 -11.75 17.60 35.82
N GLY A 18 -10.91 17.61 34.79
CA GLY A 18 -11.25 18.12 33.45
C GLY A 18 -12.29 17.27 32.72
N LEU A 19 -12.30 15.95 32.95
CA LEU A 19 -13.19 14.99 32.31
C LEU A 19 -14.58 14.86 32.94
N ARG A 20 -14.91 15.70 33.94
CA ARG A 20 -16.22 15.74 34.62
C ARG A 20 -16.68 14.35 35.11
N GLY A 21 -15.77 13.56 35.67
CA GLY A 21 -16.06 12.25 36.24
C GLY A 21 -15.87 11.04 35.31
N LYS A 22 -15.41 11.21 34.07
CA LYS A 22 -14.87 10.10 33.28
C LYS A 22 -13.43 9.80 33.70
N GLY A 23 -13.08 8.52 33.85
CA GLY A 23 -11.71 8.10 34.17
C GLY A 23 -10.74 8.40 33.03
N TRP A 24 -9.47 8.68 33.36
CA TRP A 24 -8.43 9.03 32.37
C TRP A 24 -8.24 7.96 31.28
N GLN A 25 -8.61 6.71 31.56
CA GLN A 25 -8.54 5.60 30.60
C GLN A 25 -9.38 5.87 29.35
N SER A 26 -10.42 6.72 29.42
CA SER A 26 -11.22 7.09 28.25
C SER A 26 -10.45 7.92 27.22
N LEU A 27 -9.25 8.41 27.56
CA LEU A 27 -8.33 9.10 26.65
C LEU A 27 -7.32 8.16 26.00
N SER A 28 -7.29 6.89 26.42
CA SER A 28 -6.45 5.89 25.77
C SER A 28 -7.03 5.59 24.39
N TRP A 29 -6.15 5.38 23.42
CA TRP A 29 -6.54 4.96 22.09
C TRP A 29 -5.94 3.60 21.79
N THR A 30 -6.61 2.86 20.91
CA THR A 30 -6.19 1.51 20.53
C THR A 30 -5.71 1.54 19.09
N THR A 31 -4.54 0.95 18.83
CA THR A 31 -4.02 0.79 17.47
C THR A 31 -4.83 -0.25 16.69
N SER A 32 -4.58 -0.35 15.38
CA SER A 32 -5.15 -1.44 14.55
C SER A 32 -4.65 -2.84 14.95
N ASP A 33 -3.58 -2.94 15.74
CA ASP A 33 -3.06 -4.19 16.28
C ASP A 33 -3.60 -4.49 17.70
N HIS A 34 -4.68 -3.82 18.10
CA HIS A 34 -5.31 -3.97 19.42
C HIS A 34 -4.38 -3.60 20.60
N VAL A 35 -3.38 -2.75 20.35
CA VAL A 35 -2.48 -2.23 21.39
C VAL A 35 -3.08 -0.98 22.00
N ALA A 36 -3.38 -1.02 23.30
CA ALA A 36 -3.83 0.16 24.05
C ALA A 36 -2.65 1.09 24.35
N VAL A 37 -2.75 2.34 23.90
CA VAL A 37 -1.77 3.39 24.15
C VAL A 37 -2.36 4.36 25.16
N PRO A 38 -1.77 4.46 26.36
CA PRO A 38 -2.26 5.41 27.35
C PRO A 38 -1.95 6.85 26.92
N PRO A 39 -2.74 7.83 27.36
CA PRO A 39 -2.52 9.26 27.07
C PRO A 39 -1.19 9.80 27.62
N LEU A 40 -0.60 9.13 28.60
CA LEU A 40 0.70 9.44 29.18
C LEU A 40 1.46 8.14 29.46
N VAL A 41 2.70 8.05 28.98
CA VAL A 41 3.63 6.95 29.30
C VAL A 41 4.76 7.51 30.16
N LEU A 42 5.00 6.90 31.31
CA LEU A 42 6.03 7.32 32.24
C LEU A 42 7.37 6.66 31.94
N ARG A 43 8.42 7.23 32.51
CA ARG A 43 9.78 6.68 32.42
C ARG A 43 9.88 5.28 33.04
N GLU A 44 9.11 5.01 34.08
CA GLU A 44 9.08 3.73 34.80
C GLU A 44 8.50 2.62 33.93
N ASP A 45 7.45 2.91 33.15
CA ASP A 45 6.81 1.97 32.23
C ASP A 45 7.80 1.45 31.16
N VAL A 46 8.71 2.33 30.72
CA VAL A 46 9.74 2.00 29.71
C VAL A 46 11.07 1.57 30.32
N GLN A 47 11.19 1.52 31.65
CA GLN A 47 12.40 1.05 32.34
C GLN A 47 12.60 -0.45 32.30
N ALA A 48 11.50 -1.21 32.35
CA ALA A 48 11.54 -2.66 32.30
C ALA A 48 11.73 -3.22 30.87
N LEU A 49 11.61 -2.39 29.84
CA LEU A 49 11.59 -2.87 28.46
C LEU A 49 12.96 -3.37 27.97
N PRO A 50 13.01 -4.55 27.30
CA PRO A 50 14.27 -5.25 26.98
C PRO A 50 15.06 -4.62 25.83
N HIS A 51 14.43 -3.79 24.98
CA HIS A 51 14.99 -3.30 23.71
C HIS A 51 15.73 -1.96 23.80
N ARG A 52 16.23 -1.56 24.98
CA ARG A 52 16.94 -0.28 25.20
C ARG A 52 18.22 -0.05 24.38
N ARG A 53 18.63 -1.03 23.55
CA ARG A 53 19.82 -0.96 22.68
C ARG A 53 19.49 -0.87 21.18
N ILE A 54 18.24 -0.56 20.77
CA ILE A 54 17.93 -0.28 19.35
C ILE A 54 18.85 0.82 18.79
N GLY A 55 19.17 1.83 19.62
CA GLY A 55 20.12 2.87 19.24
C GLY A 55 21.46 2.33 18.73
N ALA A 56 21.97 1.18 19.20
CA ALA A 56 23.19 0.58 18.63
C ALA A 56 22.97 -0.02 17.24
N LEU A 57 21.78 -0.60 16.99
CA LEU A 57 21.37 -1.12 15.69
C LEU A 57 21.10 0.02 14.68
N LEU A 58 20.59 1.17 15.15
CA LEU A 58 20.32 2.36 14.33
C LEU A 58 21.55 3.28 14.17
N ARG A 59 22.50 3.29 15.10
CA ARG A 59 23.75 4.10 15.05
C ARG A 59 24.72 3.66 13.94
N ALA A 60 24.50 2.50 13.33
CA ALA A 60 25.45 1.94 12.37
C ALA A 60 25.56 2.74 11.06
N ARG A 61 24.57 3.58 10.69
CA ARG A 61 24.59 4.35 9.43
C ARG A 61 24.04 5.76 9.59
N ARG A 62 24.75 6.75 9.04
CA ARG A 62 24.35 8.16 9.04
C ARG A 62 23.52 8.47 7.80
N GLY A 63 22.27 8.88 7.99
CA GLY A 63 21.37 9.32 6.92
C GLY A 63 20.69 8.17 6.17
N PHE A 64 19.92 8.56 5.15
CA PHE A 64 19.18 7.68 4.25
C PHE A 64 19.42 8.12 2.81
N ALA A 65 19.33 7.16 1.89
CA ALA A 65 19.36 7.41 0.45
C ALA A 65 17.96 7.76 -0.06
N ILE A 66 17.86 8.76 -0.92
CA ILE A 66 16.64 9.09 -1.65
C ILE A 66 16.62 8.22 -2.90
N ARG A 67 15.65 7.31 -2.98
CA ARG A 67 15.49 6.40 -4.11
C ARG A 67 14.30 6.83 -4.94
N GLU A 68 14.53 7.04 -6.24
CA GLU A 68 13.45 7.33 -7.18
C GLU A 68 12.92 6.02 -7.77
N LEU A 69 11.61 5.83 -7.69
CA LEU A 69 10.92 4.79 -8.44
C LEU A 69 10.60 5.29 -9.85
N VAL A 70 11.04 4.54 -10.86
CA VAL A 70 10.85 4.85 -12.28
C VAL A 70 9.84 3.88 -12.88
N VAL A 71 8.67 4.42 -13.18
CA VAL A 71 7.62 3.85 -14.04
C VAL A 71 7.60 4.69 -15.31
N ALA A 72 7.49 4.06 -16.48
CA ALA A 72 7.50 4.78 -17.75
C ALA A 72 6.87 3.97 -18.90
N PRO A 73 6.23 4.66 -19.87
CA PRO A 73 5.64 4.03 -21.06
C PRO A 73 6.64 3.28 -21.93
N ASP A 74 7.91 3.66 -21.89
CA ASP A 74 8.96 3.12 -22.75
C ASP A 74 10.35 3.32 -22.12
N PRO A 75 11.36 2.54 -22.57
CA PRO A 75 12.74 2.68 -22.09
C PRO A 75 13.36 4.07 -22.25
N GLN A 76 13.08 4.80 -23.33
CA GLN A 76 13.65 6.12 -23.57
C GLN A 76 13.09 7.15 -22.57
N THR A 77 11.80 7.07 -22.28
CA THR A 77 11.16 7.86 -21.22
C THR A 77 11.71 7.49 -19.83
N ALA A 78 11.97 6.20 -19.58
CA ALA A 78 12.62 5.75 -18.34
C ALA A 78 14.02 6.36 -18.18
N ALA A 79 14.82 6.42 -19.24
CA ALA A 79 16.14 7.05 -19.22
C ALA A 79 16.05 8.56 -18.97
N ARG A 80 15.12 9.26 -19.63
CA ARG A 80 14.86 10.69 -19.41
C ARG A 80 14.48 10.97 -17.94
N ARG A 81 13.55 10.19 -17.38
CA ARG A 81 13.10 10.32 -15.98
C ARG A 81 14.24 10.04 -15.01
N SER A 82 15.01 8.98 -15.25
CA SER A 82 16.18 8.62 -14.44
C SER A 82 17.25 9.71 -14.45
N ALA A 83 17.58 10.25 -15.63
CA ALA A 83 18.56 11.33 -15.77
C ALA A 83 18.11 12.60 -15.03
N ARG A 84 16.83 12.97 -15.12
CA ARG A 84 16.25 14.09 -14.37
C ARG A 84 16.35 13.85 -12.86
N ALA A 85 15.96 12.67 -12.38
CA ALA A 85 15.99 12.33 -10.97
C ALA A 85 17.41 12.42 -10.39
N LEU A 86 18.41 11.87 -11.10
CA LEU A 86 19.82 11.97 -10.72
C LEU A 86 20.32 13.42 -10.72
N GLN A 87 19.99 14.21 -11.75
CA GLN A 87 20.35 15.63 -11.82
C GLN A 87 19.75 16.43 -10.64
N ARG A 88 18.57 16.03 -10.18
CA ARG A 88 17.88 16.64 -9.05
C ARG A 88 18.23 16.03 -7.69
N GLY A 89 19.21 15.15 -7.61
CA GLY A 89 19.78 14.68 -6.35
C GLY A 89 19.20 13.37 -5.80
N ALA A 90 18.52 12.55 -6.62
CA ALA A 90 18.27 11.16 -6.26
C ALA A 90 19.61 10.42 -6.06
N ASP A 91 19.70 9.62 -5.00
CA ASP A 91 20.89 8.83 -4.66
C ASP A 91 20.84 7.43 -5.34
N GLU A 92 19.63 6.91 -5.56
CA GLU A 92 19.38 5.58 -6.15
C GLU A 92 18.22 5.63 -7.16
N ILE A 93 18.25 4.77 -8.16
CA ILE A 93 17.15 4.59 -9.12
C ILE A 93 16.62 3.16 -9.03
N GLU A 94 15.31 3.01 -8.98
CA GLU A 94 14.61 1.74 -9.04
C GLU A 94 13.73 1.67 -10.28
N PHE A 95 13.93 0.66 -11.10
CA PHE A 95 13.08 0.35 -12.24
C PHE A 95 12.07 -0.72 -11.84
N CYS A 96 10.79 -0.39 -11.88
CA CYS A 96 9.73 -1.39 -11.82
C CYS A 96 9.50 -1.89 -13.25
N LEU A 97 9.71 -3.19 -13.51
CA LEU A 97 9.46 -3.74 -14.83
C LEU A 97 7.98 -4.05 -15.00
N ASP A 98 7.48 -3.85 -16.22
CA ASP A 98 6.12 -4.25 -16.57
C ASP A 98 6.05 -5.77 -16.70
N SER A 99 5.35 -6.42 -15.77
CA SER A 99 5.11 -7.86 -15.77
C SER A 99 3.99 -8.31 -16.71
N LEU A 100 3.13 -7.39 -17.16
CA LEU A 100 1.96 -7.69 -18.01
C LEU A 100 2.34 -7.67 -19.49
N ALA A 101 3.32 -6.83 -19.85
CA ALA A 101 4.00 -6.92 -21.13
C ALA A 101 4.73 -8.28 -21.33
N HIS A 102 4.89 -9.09 -20.26
CA HIS A 102 5.35 -10.47 -20.36
C HIS A 102 4.32 -11.41 -21.01
N ASP A 103 3.02 -11.22 -20.78
CA ASP A 103 1.97 -12.14 -21.26
C ASP A 103 1.26 -11.64 -22.53
N ALA A 104 1.20 -10.32 -22.74
CA ALA A 104 0.56 -9.73 -23.93
C ALA A 104 1.39 -9.89 -25.22
N LEU A 105 2.73 -9.98 -25.12
CA LEU A 105 3.64 -10.00 -26.27
C LEU A 105 4.12 -11.42 -26.66
N SER A 106 3.71 -12.46 -25.94
CA SER A 106 4.07 -13.85 -26.25
C SER A 106 3.27 -14.38 -27.46
N PRO A 107 3.93 -14.94 -28.50
CA PRO A 107 3.24 -15.55 -29.63
C PRO A 107 2.69 -16.92 -29.21
N GLY A 108 1.60 -16.95 -28.47
CA GLY A 108 1.01 -18.20 -27.99
C GLY A 108 0.07 -18.09 -26.80
N GLY A 109 -0.95 -17.22 -26.90
CA GLY A 109 -2.27 -17.46 -26.30
C GLY A 109 -2.41 -17.30 -24.79
N SER A 110 -3.45 -16.53 -24.45
CA SER A 110 -4.19 -16.62 -23.19
C SER A 110 -4.36 -18.07 -22.72
N ASP A 111 -4.25 -18.23 -21.41
CA ASP A 111 -4.50 -19.48 -20.72
C ASP A 111 -5.99 -19.86 -20.89
N PRO A 112 -6.32 -21.02 -21.47
CA PRO A 112 -7.71 -21.41 -21.72
C PRO A 112 -8.50 -21.75 -20.44
N ASP A 113 -7.84 -21.83 -19.28
CA ASP A 113 -8.48 -21.98 -17.95
C ASP A 113 -8.65 -20.61 -17.24
N TYR A 114 -8.49 -19.51 -17.98
CA TYR A 114 -8.52 -18.14 -17.48
C TYR A 114 -9.72 -17.40 -18.08
N ASP A 115 -10.75 -17.17 -17.26
CA ASP A 115 -11.79 -16.20 -17.60
C ASP A 115 -11.15 -14.81 -17.50
N ASP A 116 -10.78 -14.24 -18.66
CA ASP A 116 -10.17 -12.90 -18.82
C ASP A 116 -11.16 -11.75 -18.47
N ASP A 117 -12.38 -12.07 -18.02
CA ASP A 117 -13.49 -11.12 -17.92
C ASP A 117 -13.43 -10.19 -16.68
N ASP A 118 -12.70 -10.55 -15.62
CA ASP A 118 -12.71 -9.77 -14.35
C ASP A 118 -11.58 -8.73 -14.20
N PHE A 119 -10.57 -8.72 -15.07
CA PHE A 119 -9.46 -7.77 -14.98
C PHE A 119 -9.08 -7.19 -16.34
N ALA A 120 -9.44 -5.93 -16.59
CA ALA A 120 -8.93 -5.16 -17.73
C ALA A 120 -7.39 -5.26 -17.76
N THR A 121 -6.84 -5.79 -18.88
CA THR A 121 -5.39 -5.89 -19.08
C THR A 121 -4.82 -4.47 -19.18
N PRO A 122 -3.93 -4.06 -18.25
CA PRO A 122 -3.33 -2.72 -18.29
C PRO A 122 -2.53 -2.51 -19.57
N SER A 123 -2.54 -1.29 -20.11
CA SER A 123 -1.74 -0.95 -21.28
C SER A 123 -0.24 -1.06 -20.92
N PRO A 124 0.62 -1.57 -21.82
CA PRO A 124 2.07 -1.63 -21.55
C PRO A 124 2.61 -0.26 -21.14
N GLY A 125 3.36 -0.20 -20.05
CA GLY A 125 3.86 1.06 -19.51
C GLY A 125 3.02 1.69 -18.39
N GLU A 126 1.79 1.22 -18.18
CA GLU A 126 0.91 1.63 -17.07
C GLU A 126 1.44 1.10 -15.73
N SER A 127 2.03 -0.10 -15.74
CA SER A 127 2.46 -0.83 -14.55
C SER A 127 3.97 -0.81 -14.29
N GLY A 128 4.78 -0.43 -15.27
CA GLY A 128 6.24 -0.50 -15.17
C GLY A 128 6.91 -0.13 -16.48
N VAL A 129 8.23 -0.24 -16.55
CA VAL A 129 8.98 -0.01 -17.78
C VAL A 129 8.95 -1.29 -18.64
N PRO A 130 8.50 -1.23 -19.90
CA PRO A 130 8.49 -2.40 -20.78
C PRO A 130 9.93 -2.73 -21.24
N ILE A 131 10.49 -3.81 -20.70
CA ILE A 131 11.84 -4.29 -21.02
C ILE A 131 11.75 -5.75 -21.47
N HIS A 132 11.92 -6.00 -22.77
CA HIS A 132 11.78 -7.36 -23.36
C HIS A 132 13.11 -7.93 -23.85
N THR A 133 14.07 -7.05 -24.14
CA THR A 133 15.37 -7.40 -24.70
C THR A 133 16.49 -6.65 -24.01
N ARG A 134 17.73 -7.10 -24.20
CA ARG A 134 18.92 -6.37 -23.76
C ARG A 134 18.95 -4.92 -24.28
N ARG A 135 18.47 -4.67 -25.49
CA ARG A 135 18.46 -3.33 -26.10
C ARG A 135 17.51 -2.38 -25.38
N ASP A 136 16.40 -2.89 -24.88
CA ASP A 136 15.46 -2.10 -24.10
C ASP A 136 16.08 -1.70 -22.76
N LEU A 137 16.75 -2.64 -22.08
CA LEU A 137 17.51 -2.33 -20.86
C LEU A 137 18.63 -1.32 -21.13
N GLU A 138 19.37 -1.48 -22.23
CA GLU A 138 20.42 -0.53 -22.62
C GLU A 138 19.87 0.88 -22.89
N ALA A 139 18.69 0.97 -23.52
CA ALA A 139 17.99 2.23 -23.74
C ALA A 139 17.50 2.86 -22.43
N ALA A 140 16.93 2.06 -21.51
CA ALA A 140 16.50 2.53 -20.19
C ALA A 140 17.66 3.04 -19.31
N LEU A 141 18.85 2.48 -19.51
CA LEU A 141 20.09 2.85 -18.81
C LEU A 141 20.97 3.81 -19.61
N ASP A 142 20.43 4.46 -20.65
CA ASP A 142 21.17 5.46 -21.42
C ASP A 142 21.48 6.69 -20.56
N GLY A 143 22.69 7.23 -20.71
CA GLY A 143 23.17 8.36 -19.90
C GLY A 143 23.46 8.06 -18.42
N ILE A 144 23.19 6.85 -17.92
CA ILE A 144 23.46 6.47 -16.51
C ILE A 144 24.89 5.93 -16.35
N ASP A 145 25.63 6.50 -15.40
CA ASP A 145 26.96 6.02 -15.00
C ASP A 145 26.83 4.81 -14.06
N LEU A 146 26.96 3.61 -14.63
CA LEU A 146 26.83 2.33 -13.91
C LEU A 146 27.84 2.15 -12.75
N ALA A 147 28.95 2.90 -12.74
CA ALA A 147 29.96 2.80 -11.69
C ALA A 147 29.64 3.69 -10.48
N LYS A 148 28.74 4.68 -10.64
CA LYS A 148 28.42 5.67 -9.59
C LYS A 148 26.98 5.55 -9.10
N THR A 149 26.05 5.16 -9.96
CA THR A 149 24.63 5.09 -9.63
C THR A 149 24.28 3.71 -9.06
N SER A 150 23.56 3.70 -7.93
CA SER A 150 22.97 2.46 -7.41
C SER A 150 21.67 2.16 -8.15
N LEU A 151 21.58 0.98 -8.77
CA LEU A 151 20.45 0.58 -9.62
C LEU A 151 19.68 -0.59 -9.02
N TRP A 152 18.37 -0.44 -8.93
CA TRP A 152 17.46 -1.43 -8.38
C TRP A 152 16.46 -1.83 -9.45
N PHE A 153 16.13 -3.12 -9.50
CA PHE A 153 15.23 -3.66 -10.51
C PHE A 153 14.19 -4.53 -9.83
N SER A 154 12.93 -4.10 -9.83
CA SER A 154 11.79 -4.91 -9.40
C SER A 154 11.31 -5.68 -10.63
N ALA A 155 11.92 -6.84 -10.85
CA ALA A 155 11.81 -7.60 -12.10
C ALA A 155 11.10 -8.96 -11.97
N GLY A 156 10.75 -9.39 -10.75
CA GLY A 156 10.08 -10.67 -10.51
C GLY A 156 10.79 -11.84 -11.20
N GLU A 157 10.07 -12.58 -12.04
CA GLU A 157 10.59 -13.71 -12.83
C GLU A 157 11.65 -13.29 -13.89
N GLY A 158 11.71 -12.01 -14.25
CA GLY A 158 12.71 -11.46 -15.16
C GLY A 158 14.05 -11.14 -14.50
N ALA A 159 14.19 -11.27 -13.18
CA ALA A 159 15.36 -10.78 -12.45
C ALA A 159 16.70 -11.37 -12.90
N LEU A 160 16.76 -12.66 -13.23
CA LEU A 160 17.98 -13.27 -13.74
C LEU A 160 18.34 -12.69 -15.12
N ALA A 161 17.37 -12.49 -16.00
CA ALA A 161 17.57 -11.90 -17.32
C ALA A 161 18.14 -10.47 -17.21
N VAL A 162 17.55 -9.66 -16.34
CA VAL A 162 18.03 -8.30 -16.05
C VAL A 162 19.45 -8.33 -15.50
N LEU A 163 19.77 -9.25 -14.57
CA LEU A 163 21.13 -9.41 -14.05
C LEU A 163 22.13 -9.74 -15.15
N ILE A 164 21.82 -10.71 -16.00
CA ILE A 164 22.68 -11.13 -17.12
C ILE A 164 22.98 -9.92 -18.02
N TRP A 165 21.94 -9.23 -18.47
CA TRP A 165 22.08 -8.09 -19.37
C TRP A 165 22.78 -6.91 -18.69
N TRP A 166 22.54 -6.65 -17.42
CA TRP A 166 23.22 -5.60 -16.67
C TRP A 166 24.72 -5.86 -16.55
N LEU A 167 25.12 -7.11 -16.23
CA LEU A 167 26.52 -7.51 -16.15
C LEU A 167 27.20 -7.43 -17.52
N ARG A 168 26.51 -7.85 -18.59
CA ARG A 168 27.01 -7.76 -19.96
C ARG A 168 27.15 -6.32 -20.43
N LEU A 169 26.19 -5.46 -20.10
CA LEU A 169 26.26 -4.03 -20.37
C LEU A 169 27.42 -3.37 -19.60
N ALA A 170 27.63 -3.72 -18.34
CA ALA A 170 28.76 -3.24 -17.55
C ALA A 170 30.09 -3.64 -18.21
N ARG A 171 30.23 -4.89 -18.66
CA ARG A 171 31.40 -5.37 -19.40
C ARG A 171 31.61 -4.59 -20.71
N ALA A 172 30.53 -4.36 -21.48
CA ALA A 172 30.58 -3.59 -22.73
C ALA A 172 31.03 -2.13 -22.48
N ARG A 173 30.55 -1.52 -21.39
CA ARG A 173 30.94 -0.17 -20.93
C ARG A 173 32.27 -0.15 -20.15
N ARG A 174 32.98 -1.29 -20.05
CA ARG A 174 34.26 -1.46 -19.31
C ARG A 174 34.17 -1.09 -17.83
N VAL A 175 33.01 -1.28 -17.22
CA VAL A 175 32.77 -1.12 -15.78
C VAL A 175 33.00 -2.47 -15.10
N PRO A 176 33.88 -2.57 -14.08
CA PRO A 176 34.06 -3.81 -13.36
C PRO A 176 32.80 -4.17 -12.57
N THR A 177 32.43 -5.44 -12.55
CA THR A 177 31.23 -5.95 -11.83
C THR A 177 31.27 -5.64 -10.33
N THR A 178 32.46 -5.50 -9.76
CA THR A 178 32.68 -5.10 -8.36
C THR A 178 32.36 -3.63 -8.08
N ALA A 179 32.25 -2.77 -9.10
CA ALA A 179 31.82 -1.38 -8.96
C ALA A 179 30.30 -1.23 -8.96
N LEU A 180 29.56 -2.22 -9.46
CA LEU A 180 28.10 -2.18 -9.49
C LEU A 180 27.53 -2.14 -8.07
N ARG A 181 26.47 -1.35 -7.87
CA ARG A 181 25.74 -1.20 -6.61
C ARG A 181 24.25 -1.29 -6.92
N GLY A 182 23.48 -2.00 -6.10
CA GLY A 182 22.07 -2.17 -6.40
C GLY A 182 21.44 -3.45 -5.92
N GLY A 183 20.32 -3.81 -6.53
CA GLY A 183 19.62 -5.06 -6.28
C GLY A 183 18.64 -5.45 -7.38
N LEU A 184 18.14 -6.69 -7.29
CA LEU A 184 17.19 -7.28 -8.26
C LEU A 184 15.83 -7.57 -7.65
N ASP A 185 15.65 -7.20 -6.37
CA ASP A 185 14.41 -7.28 -5.62
C ASP A 185 13.62 -8.58 -5.87
N VAL A 186 14.33 -9.71 -5.82
CA VAL A 186 13.77 -11.06 -5.91
C VAL A 186 13.31 -11.48 -4.52
N ASP A 187 12.01 -11.54 -4.29
CA ASP A 187 11.44 -12.21 -3.11
C ASP A 187 10.99 -13.62 -3.52
N PRO A 188 11.67 -14.69 -3.03
CA PRO A 188 11.26 -16.07 -3.32
C PRO A 188 9.81 -16.35 -2.92
N ILE A 189 9.36 -15.84 -1.77
CA ILE A 189 8.02 -16.08 -1.26
C ILE A 189 6.99 -15.31 -2.08
N GLU A 190 7.22 -14.03 -2.38
CA GLU A 190 6.28 -13.27 -3.20
C GLU A 190 6.10 -13.90 -4.59
N GLN A 191 7.18 -14.38 -5.21
CA GLN A 191 7.11 -15.11 -6.49
C GLN A 191 6.19 -16.35 -6.41
N LEU A 192 6.11 -16.98 -5.24
CA LEU A 192 5.29 -18.16 -4.99
C LEU A 192 3.85 -17.80 -4.59
N LEU A 193 3.62 -16.61 -4.02
CA LEU A 193 2.34 -16.21 -3.42
C LEU A 193 1.51 -15.26 -4.30
N ALA A 194 2.14 -14.40 -5.08
CA ALA A 194 1.47 -13.33 -5.79
C ALA A 194 0.69 -13.85 -7.02
N ARG A 195 -0.59 -13.47 -7.11
CA ARG A 195 -1.30 -13.34 -8.41
C ARG A 195 -0.80 -12.07 -9.13
N ARG A 196 -1.14 -11.94 -10.43
CA ARG A 196 -1.10 -10.67 -11.16
C ARG A 196 -1.82 -9.60 -10.34
N VAL A 197 -1.08 -8.77 -9.63
CA VAL A 197 -1.62 -7.77 -8.72
C VAL A 197 -0.95 -6.46 -9.06
N ARG A 198 -1.71 -5.46 -9.51
CA ARG A 198 -1.21 -4.09 -9.58
C ARG A 198 -0.66 -3.71 -8.21
N ASN A 199 0.64 -3.57 -8.12
CA ASN A 199 1.29 -3.11 -6.91
C ASN A 199 0.98 -1.60 -6.76
N ALA A 200 1.20 -1.01 -5.57
CA ALA A 200 0.99 0.44 -5.34
C ALA A 200 1.76 1.38 -6.30
N SER A 201 2.72 0.81 -7.02
CA SER A 201 3.60 1.39 -8.02
C SER A 201 3.24 0.96 -9.46
N GLY A 202 2.08 0.34 -9.66
CA GLY A 202 1.58 -0.17 -10.94
C GLY A 202 1.94 -1.64 -11.25
N GLY A 203 3.12 -2.13 -10.91
CA GLY A 203 3.66 -3.41 -11.39
C GLY A 203 2.87 -4.64 -10.96
N ALA A 204 2.58 -5.55 -11.88
CA ALA A 204 2.10 -6.88 -11.49
C ALA A 204 3.28 -7.78 -11.07
N VAL A 205 3.05 -8.74 -10.19
CA VAL A 205 3.99 -9.86 -9.98
C VAL A 205 3.32 -11.08 -10.57
N ALA A 206 3.94 -11.70 -11.57
CA ALA A 206 3.45 -12.95 -12.13
C ALA A 206 3.74 -14.10 -11.15
N SER A 207 2.79 -15.02 -11.01
CA SER A 207 2.93 -16.21 -10.17
C SER A 207 3.89 -17.20 -10.82
N CYS A 208 4.91 -17.63 -10.07
CA CYS A 208 5.82 -18.69 -10.49
C CYS A 208 5.08 -20.01 -10.72
N ARG A 209 5.01 -20.42 -11.99
CA ARG A 209 4.48 -21.75 -12.40
C ARG A 209 5.48 -22.89 -12.17
N THR A 210 6.35 -22.79 -11.17
CA THR A 210 7.45 -23.72 -10.90
C THR A 210 7.43 -24.23 -9.46
N SER A 211 8.25 -25.24 -9.16
CA SER A 211 8.32 -25.82 -7.81
C SER A 211 9.06 -24.88 -6.84
N PHE A 212 8.70 -24.94 -5.55
CA PHE A 212 9.40 -24.22 -4.48
C PHE A 212 10.91 -24.46 -4.51
N ASP A 213 11.33 -25.71 -4.74
CA ASP A 213 12.74 -26.08 -4.74
C ASP A 213 13.52 -25.42 -5.88
N SER A 214 12.92 -25.25 -7.05
CA SER A 214 13.55 -24.56 -8.19
C SER A 214 13.77 -23.07 -7.91
N VAL A 215 12.82 -22.41 -7.24
CA VAL A 215 12.98 -21.00 -6.82
C VAL A 215 14.15 -20.85 -5.86
N PHE A 216 14.22 -21.70 -4.83
CA PHE A 216 15.32 -21.66 -3.87
C PHE A 216 16.68 -22.07 -4.47
N ASP A 217 16.71 -23.00 -5.42
CA ASP A 217 17.94 -23.39 -6.13
C ASP A 217 18.50 -22.22 -6.94
N SER A 218 17.64 -21.55 -7.71
CA SER A 218 18.01 -20.36 -8.48
C SER A 218 18.50 -19.24 -7.56
N ALA A 219 17.74 -18.92 -6.51
CA ALA A 219 18.13 -17.92 -5.52
C ALA A 219 19.50 -18.23 -4.89
N ALA A 220 19.75 -19.49 -4.51
CA ALA A 220 21.04 -19.92 -3.97
C ALA A 220 22.19 -19.76 -4.98
N GLY A 221 21.95 -20.10 -6.26
CA GLY A 221 22.92 -19.89 -7.34
C GLY A 221 23.28 -18.42 -7.52
N ILE A 222 22.26 -17.54 -7.58
CA ILE A 222 22.43 -16.09 -7.74
C ILE A 222 23.19 -15.49 -6.54
N VAL A 223 22.81 -15.86 -5.30
CA VAL A 223 23.48 -15.37 -4.09
C VAL A 223 24.95 -15.76 -4.05
N ARG A 224 25.30 -17.02 -4.38
CA ARG A 224 26.70 -17.45 -4.40
C ARG A 224 27.51 -16.69 -5.43
N TRP A 225 26.98 -16.56 -6.65
CA TRP A 225 27.69 -15.92 -7.74
C TRP A 225 27.90 -14.42 -7.48
N THR A 226 26.85 -13.71 -7.07
CA THR A 226 26.90 -12.25 -6.78
C THR A 226 27.88 -11.95 -5.65
N ARG A 227 27.92 -12.75 -4.58
CA ARG A 227 28.90 -12.56 -3.50
C ARG A 227 30.35 -12.68 -3.96
N GLN A 228 30.63 -13.55 -4.93
CA GLN A 228 31.99 -13.77 -5.44
C GLN A 228 32.40 -12.71 -6.49
N HIS A 229 31.49 -12.32 -7.38
CA HIS A 229 31.81 -11.55 -8.58
C HIS A 229 31.27 -10.11 -8.59
N ALA A 230 30.19 -9.84 -7.84
CA ALA A 230 29.51 -8.55 -7.81
C ALA A 230 28.94 -8.24 -6.41
N PRO A 231 29.77 -8.16 -5.34
CA PRO A 231 29.31 -8.10 -3.95
C PRO A 231 28.52 -6.82 -3.58
N GLY A 232 28.49 -5.83 -4.47
CA GLY A 232 27.66 -4.63 -4.32
C GLY A 232 26.20 -4.81 -4.77
N ILE A 233 25.87 -5.92 -5.43
CA ILE A 233 24.52 -6.28 -5.87
C ILE A 233 23.88 -7.16 -4.79
N ARG A 234 22.68 -6.78 -4.36
CA ARG A 234 21.81 -7.53 -3.44
C ARG A 234 20.72 -8.22 -4.25
N PRO A 235 20.84 -9.52 -4.54
CA PRO A 235 19.88 -10.17 -5.42
C PRO A 235 18.50 -10.35 -4.80
N LEU A 236 18.39 -10.44 -3.48
CA LEU A 236 17.13 -10.78 -2.81
C LEU A 236 16.49 -9.57 -2.11
N VAL A 237 15.17 -9.61 -1.97
CA VAL A 237 14.41 -8.73 -1.08
C VAL A 237 13.45 -9.58 -0.24
N PHE A 238 13.18 -9.12 0.97
CA PHE A 238 12.03 -9.54 1.75
C PHE A 238 11.01 -8.43 1.70
N ASP A 239 9.93 -8.64 0.97
CA ASP A 239 8.93 -7.63 0.68
C ASP A 239 7.68 -7.81 1.52
N ALA A 240 7.28 -6.74 2.21
CA ALA A 240 6.02 -6.69 2.95
C ALA A 240 4.86 -6.11 2.13
N GLN A 241 5.10 -5.72 0.87
CA GLN A 241 4.15 -4.99 0.04
C GLN A 241 2.82 -5.71 -0.11
N SER A 242 2.85 -6.98 -0.49
CA SER A 242 1.64 -7.74 -0.74
C SER A 242 0.81 -7.88 0.54
N HIS A 243 1.46 -8.03 1.71
CA HIS A 243 0.78 -8.07 3.01
C HIS A 243 0.14 -6.72 3.36
N HIS A 244 0.89 -5.63 3.22
CA HIS A 244 0.42 -4.28 3.54
C HIS A 244 -0.76 -3.86 2.66
N MET A 245 -0.62 -4.08 1.35
CA MET A 245 -1.62 -3.69 0.36
C MET A 245 -2.88 -4.56 0.45
N ALA A 246 -2.76 -5.85 0.82
CA ALA A 246 -3.93 -6.68 1.10
C ALA A 246 -4.66 -6.28 2.39
N GLY A 247 -4.15 -5.30 3.13
CA GLY A 247 -4.81 -4.76 4.29
C GLY A 247 -4.32 -5.35 5.61
N ALA A 248 -3.07 -5.78 5.73
CA ALA A 248 -2.50 -6.10 7.04
C ALA A 248 -2.36 -4.85 7.93
N SER A 249 -2.52 -5.05 9.24
CA SER A 249 -2.15 -4.06 10.26
C SER A 249 -0.61 -4.03 10.44
N PRO A 250 -0.02 -2.98 11.05
CA PRO A 250 1.42 -2.85 11.22
C PRO A 250 2.14 -4.06 11.85
N ALA A 251 1.57 -4.69 12.89
CA ALA A 251 2.16 -5.87 13.50
C ALA A 251 1.92 -7.15 12.67
N LEU A 252 0.76 -7.28 12.02
CA LEU A 252 0.46 -8.42 11.13
C LEU A 252 1.37 -8.42 9.89
N GLU A 253 1.56 -7.25 9.25
CA GLU A 253 2.50 -7.03 8.14
C GLU A 253 3.90 -7.52 8.53
N LEU A 254 4.38 -7.09 9.72
CA LEU A 254 5.70 -7.45 10.21
C LEU A 254 5.80 -8.95 10.58
N GLY A 255 4.76 -9.53 11.16
CA GLY A 255 4.73 -10.95 11.52
C GLY A 255 4.77 -11.88 10.30
N LEU A 256 4.00 -11.55 9.27
CA LEU A 256 4.02 -12.28 7.99
C LEU A 256 5.37 -12.11 7.28
N LEU A 257 5.94 -10.91 7.27
CA LEU A 257 7.29 -10.66 6.75
C LEU A 257 8.35 -11.52 7.47
N LEU A 258 8.30 -11.59 8.81
CA LEU A 258 9.23 -12.41 9.58
C LEU A 258 9.08 -13.90 9.28
N ALA A 259 7.85 -14.40 9.10
CA ALA A 259 7.59 -15.77 8.70
C ALA A 259 8.16 -16.07 7.29
N SER A 260 8.00 -15.15 6.34
CA SER A 260 8.65 -15.24 5.02
C SER A 260 10.17 -15.33 5.13
N ILE A 261 10.79 -14.50 5.99
CA ILE A 261 12.25 -14.54 6.21
C ILE A 261 12.69 -15.91 6.77
N VAL A 262 11.95 -16.47 7.72
CA VAL A 262 12.24 -17.79 8.31
C VAL A 262 12.16 -18.89 7.24
N GLU A 263 11.14 -18.85 6.39
CA GLU A 263 10.94 -19.82 5.32
C GLU A 263 12.09 -19.76 4.29
N VAL A 264 12.46 -18.56 3.85
CA VAL A 264 13.59 -18.38 2.93
C VAL A 264 14.90 -18.81 3.57
N ALA A 265 15.13 -18.46 4.84
CA ALA A 265 16.30 -18.90 5.59
C ALA A 265 16.40 -20.43 5.63
N ARG A 266 15.29 -21.13 5.92
CA ARG A 266 15.22 -22.59 5.92
C ARG A 266 15.45 -23.19 4.52
N GLY A 267 14.88 -22.56 3.49
CA GLY A 267 15.05 -22.99 2.09
C GLY A 267 16.50 -22.90 1.61
N LEU A 268 17.20 -21.83 1.99
CA LEU A 268 18.59 -21.58 1.61
C LEU A 268 19.60 -22.31 2.50
N ASP A 269 19.30 -22.52 3.78
CA ASP A 269 20.12 -23.32 4.69
C ASP A 269 20.20 -24.79 4.24
N ARG A 270 19.08 -25.36 3.75
CA ARG A 270 19.07 -26.68 3.07
C ARG A 270 19.99 -26.74 1.85
N ARG A 271 20.32 -25.59 1.26
CA ARG A 271 21.25 -25.43 0.14
C ARG A 271 22.63 -24.97 0.61
N GLY A 272 22.94 -25.00 1.90
CA GLY A 272 24.24 -24.66 2.46
C GLY A 272 24.57 -23.16 2.43
N LEU A 273 23.56 -22.29 2.48
CA LEU A 273 23.73 -20.85 2.67
C LEU A 273 23.25 -20.45 4.07
N ALA A 274 24.19 -20.02 4.91
CA ALA A 274 23.89 -19.61 6.27
C ALA A 274 23.11 -18.29 6.32
N PHE A 275 22.39 -18.04 7.42
CA PHE A 275 21.59 -16.81 7.59
C PHE A 275 22.42 -15.52 7.42
N ALA A 276 23.68 -15.51 7.84
CA ALA A 276 24.56 -14.36 7.66
C ALA A 276 24.80 -14.02 6.18
N GLU A 277 24.83 -15.04 5.32
CA GLU A 277 25.01 -14.89 3.87
C GLU A 277 23.73 -14.38 3.21
N LEU A 278 22.57 -14.86 3.67
CA LEU A 278 21.25 -14.35 3.30
C LEU A 278 21.08 -12.88 3.69
N SER A 279 21.36 -12.53 4.95
CA SER A 279 21.28 -11.15 5.47
C SER A 279 22.17 -10.19 4.66
N ALA A 280 23.36 -10.63 4.25
CA ALA A 280 24.25 -9.82 3.41
C ALA A 280 23.73 -9.64 1.98
N ALA A 281 23.01 -10.63 1.44
CA ALA A 281 22.50 -10.65 0.06
C ALA A 281 21.10 -10.02 -0.10
N ALA A 282 20.36 -9.81 1.00
CA ALA A 282 19.00 -9.31 0.98
C ALA A 282 18.88 -7.84 1.43
N SER A 283 17.80 -7.19 1.01
CA SER A 283 17.19 -6.02 1.67
C SER A 283 15.80 -6.35 2.19
N VAL A 284 15.27 -5.50 3.07
CA VAL A 284 13.89 -5.59 3.55
C VAL A 284 13.12 -4.38 3.01
N ARG A 285 12.03 -4.61 2.28
CA ARG A 285 11.10 -3.56 1.85
C ARG A 285 9.88 -3.56 2.77
N VAL A 286 9.51 -2.38 3.24
CA VAL A 286 8.34 -2.17 4.10
C VAL A 286 7.61 -0.90 3.70
N GLN A 287 6.29 -0.96 3.76
CA GLN A 287 5.42 0.15 3.42
C GLN A 287 5.25 1.03 4.63
N VAL A 288 5.02 2.32 4.44
CA VAL A 288 4.90 3.28 5.54
C VAL A 288 3.61 4.08 5.40
N GLY A 289 2.75 3.89 6.40
CA GLY A 289 1.50 4.60 6.65
C GLY A 289 1.65 6.08 6.99
N HIS A 290 0.51 6.78 7.09
CA HIS A 290 0.44 8.16 7.62
C HIS A 290 0.44 8.23 9.17
N GLU A 291 0.35 7.10 9.87
CA GLU A 291 0.33 7.02 11.34
C GLU A 291 1.74 7.18 11.92
N LEU A 292 2.24 8.43 11.97
CA LEU A 292 3.63 8.79 12.29
C LEU A 292 4.26 7.98 13.45
N ILE A 293 3.58 7.90 14.61
CA ILE A 293 4.13 7.25 15.81
C ILE A 293 4.15 5.72 15.65
N VAL A 294 3.07 5.14 15.11
CA VAL A 294 2.92 3.69 14.91
C VAL A 294 3.93 3.19 13.91
N GLU A 295 4.07 3.89 12.78
CA GLU A 295 4.98 3.51 11.70
C GLU A 295 6.45 3.67 12.09
N THR A 296 6.77 4.73 12.86
CA THR A 296 8.10 4.86 13.48
C THR A 296 8.39 3.65 14.38
N ALA A 297 7.43 3.24 15.21
CA ALA A 297 7.56 2.09 16.09
C ALA A 297 7.66 0.77 15.31
N LYS A 298 6.94 0.60 14.20
CA LYS A 298 6.99 -0.57 13.30
C LYS A 298 8.39 -0.80 12.76
N LEU A 299 9.05 0.24 12.24
CA LEU A 299 10.42 0.14 11.70
C LEU A 299 11.45 -0.19 12.78
N ARG A 300 11.30 0.38 13.99
CA ARG A 300 12.15 0.05 15.15
C ARG A 300 11.91 -1.39 15.62
N ALA A 301 10.66 -1.85 15.61
CA ALA A 301 10.27 -3.21 15.96
C ALA A 301 10.85 -4.22 14.96
N LEU A 302 10.76 -3.93 13.66
CA LEU A 302 11.36 -4.74 12.59
C LEU A 302 12.83 -5.06 12.87
N ARG A 303 13.65 -4.05 13.15
CA ARG A 303 15.09 -4.25 13.43
C ARG A 303 15.32 -5.09 14.69
N THR A 304 14.47 -4.92 15.71
CA THR A 304 14.54 -5.70 16.95
C THR A 304 14.18 -7.17 16.71
N CYS A 305 13.09 -7.42 15.99
CA CYS A 305 12.66 -8.78 15.63
C CYS A 305 13.66 -9.45 14.71
N PHE A 306 14.20 -8.74 13.71
CA PHE A 306 15.22 -9.25 12.81
C PHE A 306 16.49 -9.66 13.57
N ALA A 307 16.96 -8.82 14.50
CA ALA A 307 18.14 -9.16 15.31
C ALA A 307 17.91 -10.40 16.18
N LYS A 308 16.71 -10.54 16.78
CA LYS A 308 16.32 -11.75 17.52
C LYS A 308 16.29 -12.98 16.63
N LEU A 309 15.71 -12.86 15.43
CA LEU A 309 15.65 -13.93 14.45
C LEU A 309 17.06 -14.35 14.01
N ALA A 310 17.92 -13.39 13.66
CA ALA A 310 19.30 -13.64 13.28
C ALA A 310 20.09 -14.37 14.37
N ALA A 311 19.89 -13.98 15.63
CA ALA A 311 20.49 -14.66 16.78
C ALA A 311 19.96 -16.10 16.95
N ALA A 312 18.65 -16.32 16.75
CA ALA A 312 18.04 -17.66 16.77
C ALA A 312 18.56 -18.56 15.63
N CYS A 313 18.87 -17.98 14.48
CA CYS A 313 19.49 -18.66 13.34
C CYS A 313 21.02 -18.85 13.48
N GLY A 314 21.61 -18.51 14.63
CA GLY A 314 23.04 -18.74 14.91
C GLY A 314 24.01 -17.74 14.25
N ALA A 315 23.53 -16.60 13.77
CA ALA A 315 24.41 -15.58 13.18
C ALA A 315 25.15 -14.76 14.26
N SER A 316 26.47 -14.59 14.11
CA SER A 316 27.31 -13.70 14.94
C SER A 316 27.41 -12.27 14.38
N ASP A 317 27.85 -11.31 15.20
CA ASP A 317 27.81 -9.86 14.98
C ASP A 317 28.15 -9.39 13.54
N GLY A 318 27.26 -8.55 12.98
CA GLY A 318 27.34 -7.99 11.63
C GLY A 318 26.13 -8.31 10.74
N ALA A 319 25.55 -9.50 10.90
CA ALA A 319 24.34 -9.97 10.20
C ALA A 319 23.01 -9.58 10.91
N LEU A 320 23.09 -8.73 11.93
CA LEU A 320 21.97 -8.40 12.82
C LEU A 320 21.14 -7.20 12.35
N VAL A 321 21.62 -6.44 11.36
CA VAL A 321 20.99 -5.18 10.94
C VAL A 321 20.56 -5.29 9.47
N PRO A 322 19.26 -5.41 9.18
CA PRO A 322 18.79 -5.45 7.79
C PRO A 322 18.94 -4.08 7.15
N ARG A 323 19.19 -4.05 5.83
CA ARG A 323 19.05 -2.82 5.03
C ARG A 323 17.56 -2.62 4.73
N VAL A 324 16.98 -1.56 5.26
CA VAL A 324 15.54 -1.30 5.17
C VAL A 324 15.24 -0.25 4.11
N LEU A 325 14.48 -0.62 3.09
CA LEU A 325 13.83 0.31 2.18
C LEU A 325 12.43 0.62 2.73
N ALA A 326 12.16 1.89 2.98
CA ALA A 326 10.83 2.37 3.29
C ALA A 326 10.17 2.94 2.04
N LEU A 327 8.98 2.45 1.71
CA LEU A 327 8.15 2.92 0.62
C LEU A 327 6.88 3.54 1.21
N THR A 328 6.58 4.81 0.94
CA THR A 328 5.29 5.39 1.39
C THR A 328 4.12 4.64 0.75
N SER A 329 3.08 4.32 1.51
CA SER A 329 1.95 3.53 1.00
C SER A 329 0.97 4.37 0.19
N SER A 330 0.35 3.76 -0.83
CA SER A 330 -0.77 4.34 -1.57
C SER A 330 -2.13 4.06 -0.93
N ARG A 331 -2.21 3.18 0.08
CA ARG A 331 -3.50 2.71 0.65
C ARG A 331 -4.38 3.83 1.19
N PHE A 332 -3.80 4.97 1.57
CA PHE A 332 -4.52 6.12 2.13
C PHE A 332 -4.61 7.31 1.15
N ARG A 333 -4.26 7.09 -0.12
CA ARG A 333 -4.32 8.10 -1.17
C ARG A 333 -5.77 8.26 -1.63
N SER A 334 -6.20 9.49 -1.89
CA SER A 334 -7.44 9.77 -2.61
C SER A 334 -7.10 9.96 -4.09
N ASP A 335 -7.82 9.29 -4.98
CA ASP A 335 -7.60 9.35 -6.43
C ASP A 335 -8.66 10.23 -7.14
N LEU A 336 -9.77 10.56 -6.47
CA LEU A 336 -10.86 11.34 -7.06
C LEU A 336 -10.77 12.85 -6.75
N HIS A 337 -10.21 13.21 -5.60
CA HIS A 337 -10.36 14.55 -5.02
C HIS A 337 -9.04 15.09 -4.44
N ASP A 338 -8.99 16.41 -4.20
CA ASP A 338 -7.82 17.22 -3.82
C ASP A 338 -6.56 16.42 -3.38
N HIS A 339 -5.69 16.13 -4.35
CA HIS A 339 -4.46 15.40 -4.11
C HIS A 339 -3.49 16.13 -3.16
N ARG A 340 -3.72 17.40 -2.82
CA ARG A 340 -2.92 18.13 -1.82
C ARG A 340 -2.95 17.45 -0.45
N THR A 341 -4.04 16.78 -0.09
CA THR A 341 -4.06 16.01 1.16
C THR A 341 -3.09 14.82 1.10
N ASN A 342 -2.92 14.20 -0.08
CA ASN A 342 -1.95 13.13 -0.29
C ASN A 342 -0.50 13.62 -0.12
N LEU A 343 -0.23 14.89 -0.44
CA LEU A 343 1.07 15.51 -0.17
C LEU A 343 1.38 15.55 1.33
N VAL A 344 0.40 15.90 2.17
CA VAL A 344 0.58 15.91 3.64
C VAL A 344 0.73 14.48 4.18
N ARG A 345 -0.07 13.53 3.68
CA ARG A 345 0.02 12.12 4.10
C ARG A 345 1.37 11.50 3.74
N SER A 346 1.87 11.72 2.52
CA SER A 346 3.18 11.25 2.09
C SER A 346 4.32 11.88 2.90
N ALA A 347 4.21 13.17 3.25
CA ALA A 347 5.19 13.82 4.13
C ALA A 347 5.22 13.21 5.53
N LEU A 348 4.07 12.89 6.13
CA LEU A 348 4.01 12.19 7.42
C LEU A 348 4.62 10.78 7.35
N ALA A 349 4.32 10.03 6.28
CA ALA A 349 4.89 8.71 6.05
C ALA A 349 6.42 8.78 5.87
N ALA A 350 6.91 9.73 5.07
CA ALA A 350 8.34 9.97 4.89
C ALA A 350 9.03 10.36 6.20
N CYS A 351 8.40 11.21 7.04
CA CYS A 351 8.91 11.53 8.37
C CYS A 351 9.02 10.26 9.25
N ALA A 352 7.98 9.43 9.27
CA ALA A 352 7.96 8.20 10.04
C ALA A 352 9.06 7.22 9.59
N ALA A 353 9.24 7.10 8.28
CA ALA A 353 10.28 6.28 7.67
C ALA A 353 11.70 6.68 8.13
N VAL A 354 12.00 7.98 8.08
CA VAL A 354 13.30 8.51 8.45
C VAL A 354 13.53 8.43 9.96
N ILE A 355 12.53 8.77 10.79
CA ILE A 355 12.63 8.68 12.25
C ILE A 355 12.78 7.22 12.71
N GLY A 356 12.05 6.30 12.07
CA GLY A 356 12.19 4.85 12.27
C GLY A 356 13.53 4.28 11.76
N GLY A 357 14.30 5.09 11.04
CA GLY A 357 15.66 4.80 10.61
C GLY A 357 15.74 3.93 9.37
N CYS A 358 15.03 4.26 8.29
CA CYS A 358 15.20 3.60 6.99
C CYS A 358 16.59 3.84 6.38
N ASP A 359 17.09 2.91 5.57
CA ASP A 359 18.34 3.05 4.82
C ASP A 359 18.11 3.73 3.46
N SER A 360 16.98 3.44 2.83
CA SER A 360 16.50 4.09 1.59
C SER A 360 15.05 4.50 1.77
N LEU A 361 14.65 5.61 1.14
CA LEU A 361 13.29 6.13 1.14
C LEU A 361 12.81 6.30 -0.31
N ILE A 362 11.66 5.70 -0.63
CA ILE A 362 10.85 6.06 -1.79
C ILE A 362 9.59 6.78 -1.28
N VAL A 363 9.35 7.97 -1.81
CA VAL A 363 8.08 8.69 -1.63
C VAL A 363 7.31 8.59 -2.93
N LEU A 364 6.08 8.05 -2.86
CA LEU A 364 5.18 7.98 -4.00
C LEU A 364 4.66 9.39 -4.32
N PRO A 365 4.54 9.76 -5.61
CA PRO A 365 3.93 11.02 -6.00
C PRO A 365 2.48 11.13 -5.52
N PHE A 366 2.10 12.34 -5.13
CA PHE A 366 0.80 12.62 -4.50
C PHE A 366 -0.39 12.47 -5.46
N ASP A 367 -0.12 12.53 -6.77
CA ASP A 367 -1.08 12.47 -7.89
C ASP A 367 -0.97 11.16 -8.70
N GLY A 368 -0.30 10.12 -8.18
CA GLY A 368 -0.01 8.91 -8.97
C GLY A 368 1.26 9.00 -9.82
N GLY A 369 1.76 10.22 -10.01
CA GLY A 369 3.04 10.48 -10.63
C GLY A 369 2.92 10.74 -12.10
N ASP A 370 1.86 11.33 -12.61
CA ASP A 370 1.76 11.55 -14.05
C ASP A 370 2.73 12.65 -14.50
N SER A 371 2.82 13.71 -13.70
CA SER A 371 3.68 14.87 -13.96
C SER A 371 5.13 14.72 -13.44
N ASP A 372 6.09 15.33 -14.14
CA ASP A 372 7.47 15.47 -13.65
C ASP A 372 7.52 16.34 -12.37
N ALA A 373 6.58 17.27 -12.21
CA ALA A 373 6.49 18.15 -11.05
C ALA A 373 6.11 17.40 -9.76
N ALA A 374 5.17 16.46 -9.83
CA ALA A 374 4.79 15.66 -8.67
C ALA A 374 5.88 14.67 -8.24
N ARG A 375 6.58 14.05 -9.20
CA ARG A 375 7.79 13.25 -8.92
C ARG A 375 8.87 14.09 -8.26
N ASP A 376 9.13 15.28 -8.78
CA ASP A 376 10.09 16.21 -8.19
C ASP A 376 9.70 16.59 -6.75
N LEU A 377 8.42 16.88 -6.51
CA LEU A 377 7.93 17.24 -5.19
C LEU A 377 8.05 16.06 -4.20
N ALA A 378 7.76 14.83 -4.63
CA ALA A 378 7.95 13.62 -3.81
C ALA A 378 9.42 13.46 -3.39
N ARG A 379 10.36 13.67 -4.31
CA ARG A 379 11.81 13.64 -4.03
C ARG A 379 12.25 14.77 -3.12
N ASP A 380 11.73 15.98 -3.35
CA ASP A 380 12.04 17.18 -2.58
C ASP A 380 11.65 16.99 -1.10
N GLN A 381 10.61 16.20 -0.77
CA GLN A 381 10.32 15.81 0.62
C GLN A 381 11.52 15.14 1.30
N GLY A 382 12.17 14.18 0.65
CA GLY A 382 13.37 13.53 1.17
C GLY A 382 14.52 14.53 1.39
N HIS A 383 14.69 15.47 0.48
CA HIS A 383 15.68 16.55 0.62
C HIS A 383 15.38 17.46 1.80
N LEU A 384 14.13 17.90 1.98
CA LEU A 384 13.69 18.71 3.11
C LEU A 384 13.94 18.01 4.45
N LEU A 385 13.59 16.72 4.54
CA LEU A 385 13.82 15.92 5.75
C LEU A 385 15.30 15.81 6.11
N ARG A 386 16.16 15.67 5.10
CA ARG A 386 17.62 15.54 5.27
C ARG A 386 18.30 16.88 5.57
N ALA A 387 17.97 17.93 4.82
CA ALA A 387 18.69 19.21 4.84
C ALA A 387 18.11 20.24 5.82
N GLU A 388 16.78 20.34 5.91
CA GLU A 388 16.09 21.40 6.68
C GLU A 388 15.55 20.88 8.01
N ALA A 389 14.86 19.75 8.01
CA ALA A 389 14.35 19.12 9.23
C ALA A 389 15.46 18.44 10.05
N GLN A 390 16.66 18.31 9.48
CA GLN A 390 17.86 17.79 10.15
C GLN A 390 17.70 16.37 10.71
N LEU A 391 16.77 15.57 10.18
CA LEU A 391 16.48 14.23 10.69
C LEU A 391 17.64 13.24 10.50
N ALA A 392 18.61 13.57 9.65
CA ALA A 392 19.83 12.79 9.47
C ALA A 392 20.97 13.15 10.46
N ARG A 393 20.78 14.14 11.37
CA ARG A 393 21.82 14.61 12.29
C ARG A 393 21.98 13.76 13.55
N VAL A 394 20.88 13.15 14.02
CA VAL A 394 20.84 12.34 15.25
C VAL A 394 20.35 10.95 14.89
N ALA A 395 21.09 9.92 15.31
CA ALA A 395 20.64 8.54 15.16
C ALA A 395 19.50 8.24 16.15
N ASP A 396 18.42 7.62 15.68
CA ASP A 396 17.22 7.26 16.47
C ASP A 396 16.67 8.45 17.29
N PRO A 397 16.18 9.54 16.66
CA PRO A 397 15.69 10.71 17.39
C PRO A 397 14.47 10.42 18.27
N ALA A 398 13.73 9.33 18.00
CA ALA A 398 12.61 8.89 18.84
C ALA A 398 13.04 8.05 20.07
N GLY A 399 14.32 7.69 20.17
CA GLY A 399 14.86 6.86 21.25
C GLY A 399 14.60 7.46 22.64
N GLY A 400 14.01 6.66 23.53
CA GLY A 400 13.66 7.06 24.89
C GLY A 400 12.30 7.76 25.04
N SER A 401 11.56 8.01 23.94
CA SER A 401 10.17 8.47 24.01
C SER A 401 9.27 7.38 24.59
N GLY A 402 8.54 7.69 25.67
CA GLY A 402 7.70 6.70 26.37
C GLY A 402 6.74 5.96 25.44
N ALA A 403 5.94 6.72 24.69
CA ALA A 403 4.96 6.16 23.76
C ALA A 403 5.58 5.35 22.62
N VAL A 404 6.67 5.85 22.01
CA VAL A 404 7.33 5.15 20.90
C VAL A 404 8.00 3.88 21.39
N GLU A 405 8.66 3.90 22.56
CA GLU A 405 9.30 2.71 23.12
C GLU A 405 8.30 1.62 23.51
N LEU A 406 7.16 2.02 24.10
CA LEU A 406 6.07 1.10 24.42
C LEU A 406 5.47 0.49 23.14
N LEU A 407 5.12 1.32 22.16
CA LEU A 407 4.58 0.85 20.88
C LEU A 407 5.56 -0.05 20.13
N THR A 408 6.85 0.29 20.15
CA THR A 408 7.91 -0.55 19.54
C THR A 408 7.92 -1.95 20.18
N HIS A 409 7.75 -2.02 21.50
CA HIS A 409 7.66 -3.28 22.22
C HIS A 409 6.43 -4.09 21.81
N GLU A 410 5.26 -3.47 21.88
CA GLU A 410 3.99 -4.15 21.71
C GLU A 410 3.78 -4.59 20.26
N ILE A 411 4.12 -3.75 19.28
CA ILE A 411 4.12 -4.13 17.86
C ILE A 411 5.09 -5.29 17.63
N GLY A 412 6.30 -5.22 18.19
CA GLY A 412 7.28 -6.31 18.07
C GLY A 412 6.79 -7.61 18.69
N ARG A 413 6.11 -7.56 19.85
CA ARG A 413 5.52 -8.71 20.53
C ARG A 413 4.37 -9.32 19.71
N ALA A 414 3.47 -8.49 19.21
CA ALA A 414 2.35 -8.92 18.37
C ALA A 414 2.84 -9.54 17.05
N ALA A 415 3.79 -8.90 16.37
CA ALA A 415 4.40 -9.43 15.15
C ALA A 415 5.11 -10.76 15.38
N TRP A 416 5.82 -10.91 16.51
CA TRP A 416 6.45 -12.17 16.87
C TRP A 416 5.42 -13.28 17.12
N SER A 417 4.28 -12.95 17.73
CA SER A 417 3.18 -13.90 17.94
C SER A 417 2.58 -14.38 16.62
N VAL A 418 2.34 -13.47 15.67
CA VAL A 418 1.86 -13.81 14.31
C VAL A 418 2.84 -14.75 13.62
N MET A 419 4.15 -14.43 13.65
CA MET A 419 5.17 -15.31 13.08
C MET A 419 5.13 -16.70 13.72
N GLN A 420 4.99 -16.79 15.05
CA GLN A 420 4.89 -18.08 15.75
C GLN A 420 3.65 -18.88 15.36
N GLU A 421 2.50 -18.23 15.15
CA GLU A 421 1.27 -18.87 14.67
C GLU A 421 1.47 -19.49 13.28
N ILE A 422 2.08 -18.74 12.36
CA ILE A 422 2.42 -19.24 11.01
C ILE A 422 3.40 -20.42 11.09
N GLU A 423 4.43 -20.32 11.93
CA GLU A 423 5.42 -21.40 12.10
C GLU A 423 4.81 -22.66 12.74
N GLN A 424 3.87 -22.53 13.67
CA GLN A 424 3.11 -23.65 14.23
C GLN A 424 2.25 -24.34 13.17
N GLY A 425 1.74 -23.58 12.20
CA GLY A 425 1.02 -24.09 11.02
C GLY A 425 1.89 -24.76 9.96
N GLY A 426 3.21 -24.88 10.18
CA GLY A 426 4.14 -25.52 9.25
C GLY A 426 4.95 -24.55 8.39
N GLY A 427 4.91 -23.25 8.69
CA GLY A 427 5.67 -22.21 7.99
C GLY A 427 4.86 -21.47 6.94
N MET A 428 5.47 -20.43 6.35
CA MET A 428 4.79 -19.49 5.47
C MET A 428 4.22 -20.16 4.21
N VAL A 429 4.92 -21.13 3.64
CA VAL A 429 4.44 -21.89 2.47
C VAL A 429 3.19 -22.70 2.82
N ALA A 430 3.18 -23.37 3.98
CA ALA A 430 2.03 -24.14 4.43
C ALA A 430 0.84 -23.22 4.74
N ALA A 431 1.08 -22.09 5.40
CA ALA A 431 0.05 -21.10 5.71
C ALA A 431 -0.57 -20.46 4.46
N ALA A 432 0.21 -20.28 3.40
CA ALA A 432 -0.33 -19.86 2.11
C ALA A 432 -1.12 -20.97 1.42
N LYS A 433 -0.64 -22.22 1.45
CA LYS A 433 -1.37 -23.37 0.87
C LYS A 433 -2.68 -23.66 1.59
N SER A 434 -2.78 -23.39 2.89
CA SER A 434 -4.00 -23.60 3.68
C SER A 434 -4.95 -22.39 3.69
N GLY A 435 -4.47 -21.22 3.24
CA GLY A 435 -5.23 -19.96 3.30
C GLY A 435 -5.18 -19.24 4.65
N LEU A 436 -4.46 -19.78 5.66
CA LEU A 436 -4.33 -19.17 6.99
C LEU A 436 -3.84 -17.71 6.92
N ALA A 437 -2.77 -17.45 6.17
CA ALA A 437 -2.20 -16.11 6.06
C ALA A 437 -3.21 -15.11 5.48
N MET A 438 -3.98 -15.53 4.48
CA MET A 438 -5.04 -14.72 3.86
C MET A 438 -6.19 -14.45 4.83
N GLN A 439 -6.62 -15.46 5.61
CA GLN A 439 -7.69 -15.29 6.60
C GLN A 439 -7.32 -14.25 7.66
N LEU A 440 -6.07 -14.27 8.16
CA LEU A 440 -5.58 -13.27 9.11
C LEU A 440 -5.63 -11.86 8.54
N VAL A 441 -5.21 -11.68 7.28
CA VAL A 441 -5.22 -10.38 6.60
C VAL A 441 -6.63 -9.90 6.32
N ARG A 442 -7.52 -10.76 5.79
CA ARG A 442 -8.92 -10.41 5.53
C ARG A 442 -9.65 -9.96 6.79
N ARG A 443 -9.40 -10.61 7.92
CA ARG A 443 -9.97 -10.18 9.21
C ARG A 443 -9.49 -8.77 9.58
N ALA A 444 -8.19 -8.49 9.47
CA ALA A 444 -7.63 -7.17 9.79
C ALA A 444 -8.11 -6.08 8.83
N GLU A 445 -8.37 -6.43 7.57
CA GLU A 445 -8.95 -5.56 6.56
C GLU A 445 -10.41 -5.23 6.89
N GLN A 446 -11.26 -6.25 7.14
CA GLN A 446 -12.66 -6.07 7.50
C GLN A 446 -12.84 -5.23 8.78
N GLU A 447 -12.03 -5.48 9.82
CA GLU A 447 -12.05 -4.67 11.04
C GLU A 447 -11.70 -3.20 10.76
N ARG A 448 -10.78 -2.95 9.82
CA ARG A 448 -10.38 -1.59 9.43
C ARG A 448 -11.44 -0.91 8.56
N ASP A 449 -11.97 -1.60 7.57
CA ASP A 449 -13.01 -1.08 6.69
C ASP A 449 -14.26 -0.71 7.51
N ALA A 450 -14.70 -1.61 8.41
CA ALA A 450 -15.77 -1.30 9.37
C ALA A 450 -15.47 -0.05 10.21
N ALA A 451 -14.22 0.17 10.63
CA ALA A 451 -13.85 1.38 11.36
C ALA A 451 -13.91 2.66 10.50
N PHE A 452 -13.62 2.58 9.21
CA PHE A 452 -13.80 3.70 8.28
C PHE A 452 -15.27 3.95 7.94
N ARG A 453 -16.05 2.89 7.68
CA ARG A 453 -17.50 2.94 7.43
C ARG A 453 -18.26 3.53 8.60
N THR A 454 -17.93 3.14 9.82
CA THR A 454 -18.50 3.72 11.05
C THR A 454 -17.95 5.11 11.40
N ARG A 455 -16.99 5.61 10.60
CA ARG A 455 -16.26 6.86 10.82
C ARG A 455 -15.56 6.92 12.19
N ALA A 456 -15.35 5.75 12.83
CA ALA A 456 -14.53 5.62 14.03
C ALA A 456 -13.07 5.98 13.72
N ARG A 457 -12.60 5.57 12.54
CA ARG A 457 -11.36 6.02 11.93
C ARG A 457 -11.65 7.10 10.88
N SER A 458 -10.90 8.19 10.94
CA SER A 458 -11.12 9.36 10.08
C SER A 458 -10.06 9.42 8.97
N LEU A 459 -10.52 9.71 7.77
CA LEU A 459 -9.70 9.99 6.61
C LEU A 459 -10.16 11.34 6.02
N VAL A 460 -9.40 12.38 6.34
CA VAL A 460 -9.72 13.78 6.01
C VAL A 460 -9.90 13.95 4.49
N GLY A 461 -10.97 14.59 4.05
CA GLY A 461 -11.30 14.75 2.63
C GLY A 461 -11.87 13.51 1.96
N ILE A 462 -12.00 12.38 2.67
CA ILE A 462 -12.67 11.16 2.17
C ILE A 462 -13.96 10.89 2.94
N ASN A 463 -13.85 10.52 4.23
CA ASN A 463 -15.03 10.20 5.05
C ASN A 463 -15.37 11.28 6.09
N ARG A 464 -14.58 12.35 6.18
CA ARG A 464 -14.80 13.48 7.10
C ARG A 464 -14.09 14.72 6.58
N TYR A 465 -14.66 15.89 6.87
CA TYR A 465 -14.15 17.19 6.43
C TYR A 465 -14.01 17.22 4.91
N VAL A 466 -15.07 16.80 4.23
CA VAL A 466 -15.11 16.79 2.76
C VAL A 466 -15.54 18.18 2.29
N ASP A 467 -14.78 18.78 1.38
CA ASP A 467 -15.10 20.10 0.85
C ASP A 467 -16.19 20.01 -0.23
N ALA A 468 -17.17 20.91 -0.16
CA ALA A 468 -18.29 20.96 -1.11
C ALA A 468 -17.92 21.56 -2.48
N VAL A 469 -16.78 22.24 -2.58
CA VAL A 469 -16.30 22.89 -3.80
C VAL A 469 -15.02 22.20 -4.24
N LEU A 470 -15.14 21.23 -5.14
CA LEU A 470 -14.00 20.63 -5.80
C LEU A 470 -14.19 20.81 -7.31
N GLY A 471 -13.92 22.03 -7.78
CA GLY A 471 -13.39 22.21 -9.12
C GLY A 471 -12.03 21.56 -9.11
N GLY A 472 -11.95 20.29 -9.53
CA GLY A 472 -10.74 19.49 -9.50
C GLY A 472 -9.59 20.29 -10.09
N ALA A 473 -8.48 20.38 -9.36
CA ALA A 473 -7.22 20.62 -10.05
C ALA A 473 -7.06 19.41 -10.97
N SER A 474 -7.33 19.60 -12.27
CA SER A 474 -7.17 18.54 -13.26
C SER A 474 -5.73 18.06 -13.14
N CYS A 475 -5.55 16.83 -12.66
CA CYS A 475 -4.29 16.18 -12.92
C CYS A 475 -4.20 15.96 -14.43
N GLU A 476 -2.98 16.00 -14.97
CA GLU A 476 -2.78 15.52 -16.33
C GLU A 476 -3.18 14.06 -16.32
N GLU A 477 -4.34 13.76 -16.91
CA GLU A 477 -4.83 12.41 -17.05
C GLU A 477 -3.81 11.60 -17.85
N LEU A 478 -3.57 10.36 -17.44
CA LEU A 478 -2.71 9.44 -18.18
C LEU A 478 -3.21 9.33 -19.62
N ASP A 479 -2.38 9.70 -20.59
CA ASP A 479 -2.67 9.56 -22.02
C ASP A 479 -2.58 8.08 -22.41
N LEU A 480 -3.68 7.36 -22.18
CA LEU A 480 -3.82 5.93 -22.50
C LEU A 480 -3.57 5.68 -23.99
N GLU A 481 -4.01 6.58 -24.88
CA GLU A 481 -3.74 6.43 -26.31
C GLU A 481 -2.24 6.55 -26.63
N ALA A 482 -1.50 7.43 -25.94
CA ALA A 482 -0.05 7.50 -26.09
C ALA A 482 0.65 6.25 -25.54
N LEU A 483 0.16 5.69 -24.44
CA LEU A 483 0.62 4.40 -23.91
C LEU A 483 0.39 3.29 -24.94
N ASP A 484 -0.80 3.21 -25.54
CA ASP A 484 -1.12 2.22 -26.57
C ASP A 484 -0.23 2.39 -27.82
N ARG A 485 -0.05 3.63 -28.30
CA ARG A 485 0.88 3.91 -29.42
C ARG A 485 2.33 3.52 -29.09
N ALA A 486 2.78 3.74 -27.86
CA ALA A 486 4.11 3.35 -27.40
C ALA A 486 4.24 1.81 -27.33
N ALA A 487 3.20 1.12 -26.88
CA ALA A 487 3.09 -0.33 -26.84
C ALA A 487 3.16 -0.94 -28.25
N GLU A 488 2.39 -0.44 -29.22
CA GLU A 488 2.44 -0.90 -30.61
C GLU A 488 3.84 -0.74 -31.23
N THR A 489 4.49 0.38 -30.92
CA THR A 489 5.87 0.65 -31.37
C THR A 489 6.87 -0.29 -30.71
N ALA A 490 6.68 -0.63 -29.43
CA ALA A 490 7.49 -1.62 -28.72
C ALA A 490 7.30 -3.03 -29.32
N GLN A 491 6.05 -3.45 -29.58
CA GLN A 491 5.73 -4.73 -30.23
C GLN A 491 6.41 -4.85 -31.59
N THR A 492 6.32 -3.81 -32.44
CA THR A 492 6.95 -3.84 -33.77
C THR A 492 8.47 -4.01 -33.69
N ARG A 493 9.13 -3.34 -32.72
CA ARG A 493 10.57 -3.49 -32.46
C ARG A 493 10.90 -4.90 -31.99
N PHE A 494 10.09 -5.45 -31.09
CA PHE A 494 10.23 -6.81 -30.56
C PHE A 494 10.11 -7.87 -31.67
N ASP A 495 9.05 -7.80 -32.49
CA ASP A 495 8.85 -8.71 -33.63
C ASP A 495 10.02 -8.67 -34.61
N THR A 496 10.54 -7.47 -34.87
CA THR A 496 11.71 -7.29 -35.74
C THR A 496 12.96 -7.93 -35.14
N PHE A 497 13.15 -7.83 -33.83
CA PHE A 497 14.26 -8.47 -33.11
C PHE A 497 14.15 -9.99 -33.19
N VAL A 498 12.99 -10.57 -32.86
CA VAL A 498 12.74 -12.02 -32.91
C VAL A 498 12.93 -12.58 -34.33
N ARG A 499 12.56 -11.83 -35.37
CA ARG A 499 12.77 -12.25 -36.77
C ARG A 499 14.24 -12.24 -37.21
N ARG A 500 15.09 -11.40 -36.62
CA ARG A 500 16.49 -11.19 -37.08
C ARG A 500 17.53 -11.99 -36.30
N ARG A 501 17.21 -12.45 -35.10
CA ARG A 501 18.14 -13.20 -34.24
C ARG A 501 18.42 -14.61 -34.77
N ASN A 502 19.50 -15.22 -34.29
CA ASN A 502 19.79 -16.62 -34.56
C ASN A 502 19.06 -17.53 -33.55
N GLN A 503 17.88 -18.02 -33.92
CA GLN A 503 17.06 -18.86 -33.03
C GLN A 503 17.79 -20.14 -32.58
N GLN A 504 18.60 -20.77 -33.44
CA GLN A 504 19.32 -22.00 -33.08
C GLN A 504 20.32 -21.77 -31.94
N ASN A 505 21.00 -20.62 -31.94
CA ASN A 505 21.93 -20.26 -30.88
C ASN A 505 21.20 -19.97 -29.56
N VAL A 506 20.05 -19.29 -29.64
CA VAL A 506 19.20 -19.02 -28.49
C VAL A 506 18.70 -20.33 -27.88
N ASP A 507 18.11 -21.22 -28.69
CA ASP A 507 17.60 -22.51 -28.22
C ASP A 507 18.69 -23.37 -27.55
N ALA A 508 19.88 -23.42 -28.16
CA ALA A 508 21.02 -24.14 -27.60
C ALA A 508 21.47 -23.54 -26.25
N HIS A 509 21.46 -22.21 -26.12
CA HIS A 509 21.82 -21.51 -24.90
C HIS A 509 20.78 -21.74 -23.79
N LEU A 510 19.49 -21.60 -24.08
CA LEU A 510 18.42 -21.86 -23.11
C LEU A 510 18.43 -23.32 -22.65
N LEU A 511 18.71 -24.27 -23.54
CA LEU A 511 18.88 -25.68 -23.17
C LEU A 511 20.10 -25.89 -22.27
N ALA A 512 21.21 -25.19 -22.53
CA ALA A 512 22.39 -25.24 -21.68
C ALA A 512 22.09 -24.67 -20.28
N MET A 513 21.35 -23.56 -20.19
CA MET A 513 20.90 -23.00 -18.91
C MET A 513 20.03 -23.98 -18.13
N ARG A 514 19.02 -24.58 -18.76
CA ARG A 514 18.12 -25.56 -18.12
C ARG A 514 18.85 -26.80 -17.60
N ARG A 515 19.98 -27.15 -18.21
CA ARG A 515 20.82 -28.30 -17.81
C ARG A 515 21.95 -27.92 -16.87
N ALA A 516 22.16 -26.63 -16.61
CA ALA A 516 23.22 -26.17 -15.75
C ALA A 516 22.90 -26.53 -14.29
N GLU A 517 23.92 -26.97 -13.55
CA GLU A 517 23.80 -27.03 -12.10
C GLU A 517 23.58 -25.61 -11.54
N PRO A 518 22.81 -25.42 -10.46
CA PRO A 518 22.51 -24.09 -9.92
C PRO A 518 23.74 -23.22 -9.65
N ALA A 519 24.86 -23.85 -9.27
CA ALA A 519 26.13 -23.15 -9.02
C ALA A 519 26.82 -22.61 -10.28
N ARG A 520 26.51 -23.17 -11.48
CA ARG A 520 27.09 -22.77 -12.77
C ARG A 520 26.11 -22.03 -13.67
N LEU A 521 24.85 -21.87 -13.22
CA LEU A 521 23.79 -21.25 -14.02
C LEU A 521 24.22 -19.90 -14.60
N LEU A 522 24.75 -19.01 -13.76
CA LEU A 522 25.23 -17.68 -14.19
C LEU A 522 26.44 -17.74 -15.13
N ASP A 523 27.34 -18.69 -14.94
CA ASP A 523 28.50 -18.85 -15.83
C ASP A 523 28.07 -19.25 -17.24
N VAL A 524 27.04 -20.11 -17.34
CA VAL A 524 26.43 -20.50 -18.63
C VAL A 524 25.62 -19.33 -19.20
N ALA A 525 24.83 -18.67 -18.37
CA ALA A 525 23.89 -17.63 -18.78
C ALA A 525 24.58 -16.33 -19.23
N LEU A 526 25.83 -16.07 -18.81
CA LEU A 526 26.61 -14.90 -19.23
C LEU A 526 27.30 -15.05 -20.59
N THR A 527 27.09 -16.16 -21.30
CA THR A 527 27.64 -16.39 -22.65
C THR A 527 26.96 -15.53 -23.72
N ASP A 528 27.64 -15.31 -24.86
CA ASP A 528 27.20 -14.36 -25.89
C ASP A 528 25.78 -14.55 -26.45
N PRO A 529 25.25 -15.77 -26.61
CA PRO A 529 23.87 -15.97 -27.08
C PRO A 529 22.79 -15.38 -26.17
N ALA A 530 23.10 -15.01 -24.92
CA ALA A 530 22.15 -14.37 -24.00
C ALA A 530 21.69 -12.97 -24.46
N ASP A 531 22.45 -12.30 -25.32
CA ASP A 531 22.08 -11.00 -25.89
C ASP A 531 20.93 -11.09 -26.91
N ASP A 532 20.71 -12.28 -27.47
CA ASP A 532 19.71 -12.57 -28.49
C ASP A 532 18.45 -13.26 -27.90
N ALA A 533 18.49 -13.63 -26.62
CA ALA A 533 17.33 -14.18 -25.89
C ALA A 533 16.43 -13.04 -25.37
N THR A 534 15.12 -13.30 -25.25
CA THR A 534 14.16 -12.37 -24.64
C THR A 534 14.15 -12.53 -23.11
N LEU A 535 13.50 -11.57 -22.43
CA LEU A 535 13.29 -11.61 -20.99
C LEU A 535 12.55 -12.91 -20.61
N GLU A 536 11.46 -13.21 -21.32
CA GLU A 536 10.63 -14.41 -21.10
C GLU A 536 11.41 -15.71 -21.32
N GLU A 537 12.22 -15.79 -22.36
CA GLU A 537 12.99 -16.99 -22.67
C GLU A 537 14.00 -17.31 -21.57
N LEU A 538 14.71 -16.29 -21.09
CA LEU A 538 15.67 -16.40 -20.00
C LEU A 538 14.97 -16.71 -18.67
N ALA A 539 13.83 -16.05 -18.39
CA ALA A 539 13.00 -16.30 -17.21
C ALA A 539 12.49 -17.76 -17.20
N THR A 540 11.94 -18.24 -18.32
CA THR A 540 11.43 -19.61 -18.47
C THR A 540 12.55 -20.65 -18.43
N ALA A 541 13.76 -20.32 -18.88
CA ALA A 541 14.91 -21.19 -18.73
C ALA A 541 15.40 -21.29 -17.28
N ASN A 542 15.28 -20.22 -16.50
CA ASN A 542 15.60 -20.19 -15.08
C ASN A 542 14.54 -20.92 -14.22
N TRP A 543 13.27 -20.65 -14.51
CA TRP A 543 12.10 -21.16 -13.81
C TRP A 543 11.23 -21.95 -14.78
N PRO A 544 11.59 -23.21 -15.09
CA PRO A 544 10.77 -24.03 -15.97
C PRO A 544 9.39 -24.22 -15.36
N LYS A 545 8.35 -24.04 -16.19
CA LYS A 545 6.94 -24.20 -15.83
C LYS A 545 6.57 -25.68 -15.65
N THR A 546 7.23 -26.38 -14.73
CA THR A 546 7.09 -27.82 -14.49
C THR A 546 6.73 -28.08 -13.03
N GLY A 547 5.60 -28.76 -12.80
CA GLY A 547 5.10 -29.09 -11.46
C GLY A 547 4.38 -27.91 -10.82
N HIS A 548 3.05 -27.94 -10.81
CA HIS A 548 2.24 -26.94 -10.14
C HIS A 548 2.06 -27.34 -8.67
N ASP A 549 2.80 -26.70 -7.78
CA ASP A 549 2.37 -26.61 -6.39
C ASP A 549 1.23 -25.59 -6.30
N LEU A 550 -0.02 -26.06 -6.30
CA LEU A 550 -1.17 -25.18 -6.12
C LEU A 550 -1.12 -24.55 -4.72
N VAL A 551 -1.06 -23.23 -4.66
CA VAL A 551 -1.20 -22.42 -3.44
C VAL A 551 -2.55 -21.71 -3.52
N HIS A 552 -3.27 -21.55 -2.40
CA HIS A 552 -4.40 -20.64 -2.37
C HIS A 552 -3.90 -19.25 -2.76
N ARG A 553 -4.35 -18.81 -3.92
CA ARG A 553 -3.83 -17.64 -4.61
C ARG A 553 -4.18 -16.40 -3.79
N TRP A 554 -3.20 -15.54 -3.53
CA TRP A 554 -3.47 -14.27 -2.86
C TRP A 554 -4.25 -13.37 -3.81
N GLN A 555 -5.52 -13.11 -3.52
CA GLN A 555 -6.22 -11.93 -4.03
C GLN A 555 -5.94 -10.80 -3.04
N PRO A 556 -5.10 -9.82 -3.39
CA PRO A 556 -5.06 -8.61 -2.60
C PRO A 556 -6.38 -7.90 -2.79
N ILE A 557 -6.92 -7.47 -1.66
CA ILE A 557 -7.96 -6.47 -1.62
C ILE A 557 -7.25 -5.16 -2.00
N ALA A 558 -7.19 -4.86 -3.30
CA ALA A 558 -6.47 -3.72 -3.85
C ALA A 558 -7.16 -2.37 -3.57
N ALA A 559 -8.19 -2.38 -2.73
CA ALA A 559 -9.00 -1.20 -2.48
C ALA A 559 -8.28 -0.27 -1.48
N ALA A 560 -8.23 1.02 -1.82
CA ALA A 560 -7.75 2.04 -0.90
C ALA A 560 -8.60 2.06 0.38
N ASP A 561 -8.00 2.47 1.50
CA ASP A 561 -8.69 2.73 2.75
C ASP A 561 -9.79 3.78 2.50
N GLY A 562 -11.05 3.39 2.70
CA GLY A 562 -12.19 4.28 2.45
C GLY A 562 -12.64 4.39 1.00
N HIS A 563 -12.19 3.49 0.10
CA HIS A 563 -12.61 3.44 -1.30
C HIS A 563 -14.14 3.49 -1.48
N ALA A 564 -14.92 2.85 -0.62
CA ALA A 564 -16.37 2.86 -0.73
C ALA A 564 -16.99 4.29 -0.66
N PHE A 565 -16.35 5.24 0.03
CA PHE A 565 -16.75 6.65 -0.01
C PHE A 565 -16.32 7.34 -1.31
N GLU A 566 -15.22 6.92 -1.91
CA GLU A 566 -14.78 7.36 -3.22
C GLU A 566 -15.73 6.83 -4.31
N ASP A 567 -16.09 5.55 -4.30
CA ASP A 567 -17.02 4.97 -5.27
C ASP A 567 -18.39 5.66 -5.24
N LEU A 568 -18.93 5.90 -4.04
CA LEU A 568 -20.16 6.70 -3.88
C LEU A 568 -20.00 8.10 -4.51
N ARG A 569 -18.87 8.77 -4.27
CA ARG A 569 -18.64 10.11 -4.84
C ARG A 569 -18.50 10.08 -6.35
N ALA A 570 -17.71 9.16 -6.90
CA ALA A 570 -17.56 8.98 -8.34
C ALA A 570 -18.92 8.75 -9.01
N ASN A 571 -19.77 7.92 -8.39
CA ASN A 571 -21.14 7.69 -8.87
C ASN A 571 -21.97 8.98 -8.89
N ALA A 572 -21.95 9.76 -7.80
CA ALA A 572 -22.68 11.02 -7.71
C ALA A 572 -22.16 12.08 -8.70
N ASP A 573 -20.83 12.15 -8.89
CA ASP A 573 -20.19 13.10 -9.81
C ASP A 573 -20.47 12.74 -11.28
N GLY A 574 -20.42 11.46 -11.64
CA GLY A 574 -20.75 10.96 -12.98
C GLY A 574 -22.18 11.31 -13.38
N HIS A 575 -23.15 11.00 -12.52
CA HIS A 575 -24.55 11.38 -12.75
C HIS A 575 -24.76 12.89 -12.81
N ARG A 576 -24.00 13.68 -12.03
CA ARG A 576 -24.08 15.16 -12.08
C ARG A 576 -23.55 15.69 -13.41
N ALA A 577 -22.46 15.12 -13.92
CA ALA A 577 -21.89 15.48 -15.22
C ALA A 577 -22.87 15.19 -16.38
N GLU A 578 -23.64 14.10 -16.28
CA GLU A 578 -24.69 13.74 -17.25
C GLU A 578 -26.00 14.54 -17.08
N GLY A 579 -26.10 15.38 -16.05
CA GLY A 579 -27.31 16.15 -15.74
C GLY A 579 -28.46 15.30 -15.20
N LEU A 580 -28.17 14.08 -14.71
CA LEU A 580 -29.14 13.13 -14.16
C LEU A 580 -29.46 13.40 -12.68
N VAL A 581 -28.58 14.11 -11.96
CA VAL A 581 -28.86 14.56 -10.58
C VAL A 581 -29.80 15.77 -10.63
N THR A 582 -31.10 15.53 -10.44
CA THR A 582 -32.13 16.59 -10.50
C THR A 582 -32.98 16.71 -9.23
N ALA A 583 -32.94 15.70 -8.35
CA ALA A 583 -33.76 15.64 -7.15
C ALA A 583 -33.11 16.40 -5.98
N PRO A 584 -33.82 17.34 -5.31
CA PRO A 584 -33.25 18.12 -4.22
C PRO A 584 -33.13 17.32 -2.92
N VAL A 585 -32.02 17.53 -2.21
CA VAL A 585 -31.79 17.06 -0.84
C VAL A 585 -31.92 18.26 0.10
N LEU A 586 -32.88 18.21 1.02
CA LEU A 586 -33.16 19.32 1.94
C LEU A 586 -32.71 18.95 3.35
N LEU A 587 -31.84 19.78 3.95
CA LEU A 587 -31.43 19.67 5.35
C LEU A 587 -32.09 20.79 6.15
N LEU A 588 -32.98 20.41 7.08
CA LEU A 588 -33.67 21.33 7.97
C LEU A 588 -32.96 21.39 9.32
N ALA A 589 -32.40 22.55 9.66
CA ALA A 589 -31.91 22.86 11.00
C ALA A 589 -33.00 23.62 11.76
N ILE A 590 -33.77 22.89 12.59
CA ILE A 590 -34.95 23.42 13.29
C ILE A 590 -34.55 23.81 14.72
N GLY A 591 -34.44 25.11 14.94
CA GLY A 591 -33.92 25.71 16.16
C GLY A 591 -32.41 26.00 16.13
N ASP A 592 -31.96 26.74 17.13
CA ASP A 592 -30.66 27.42 17.17
C ASP A 592 -29.80 26.96 18.37
N ALA A 593 -30.21 25.87 19.02
CA ALA A 593 -29.45 25.25 20.09
C ALA A 593 -28.17 24.57 19.56
N ALA A 594 -27.07 24.64 20.33
CA ALA A 594 -25.78 24.05 19.95
C ALA A 594 -25.84 22.56 19.50
N PRO A 595 -26.68 21.68 20.11
CA PRO A 595 -26.83 20.31 19.61
C PRO A 595 -27.43 20.21 18.20
N VAL A 596 -28.32 21.13 17.81
CA VAL A 596 -28.93 21.16 16.48
C VAL A 596 -27.89 21.55 15.43
N VAL A 597 -27.07 22.57 15.73
CA VAL A 597 -25.95 22.98 14.86
C VAL A 597 -24.98 21.82 14.66
N ALA A 598 -24.59 21.13 15.73
CA ALA A 598 -23.69 19.97 15.63
C ALA A 598 -24.29 18.81 14.81
N ARG A 599 -25.60 18.58 14.90
CA ARG A 599 -26.33 17.58 14.10
C ARG A 599 -26.38 17.96 12.62
N ALA A 600 -26.61 19.23 12.31
CA ALA A 600 -26.60 19.75 10.94
C ALA A 600 -25.20 19.65 10.32
N GLU A 601 -24.16 20.04 11.06
CA GLU A 601 -22.76 19.89 10.64
C GLU A 601 -22.40 18.43 10.37
N PHE A 602 -22.78 17.51 11.26
CA PHE A 602 -22.56 16.08 11.09
C PHE A 602 -23.25 15.53 9.85
N ALA A 603 -24.54 15.85 9.67
CA ALA A 603 -25.34 15.38 8.55
C ALA A 603 -24.81 15.91 7.22
N ARG A 604 -24.48 17.21 7.15
CA ARG A 604 -23.89 17.84 5.96
C ARG A 604 -22.57 17.19 5.58
N ASP A 605 -21.66 17.04 6.54
CA ASP A 605 -20.35 16.41 6.30
C ASP A 605 -20.49 14.93 5.90
N LEU A 606 -21.46 14.21 6.46
CA LEU A 606 -21.78 12.84 6.05
C LEU A 606 -22.28 12.78 4.60
N LEU A 607 -23.25 13.61 4.22
CA LEU A 607 -23.77 13.68 2.85
C LEU A 607 -22.68 14.02 1.83
N LEU A 608 -21.81 14.99 2.16
CA LEU A 608 -20.67 15.36 1.31
C LEU A 608 -19.69 14.20 1.11
N ALA A 609 -19.50 13.34 2.11
CA ALA A 609 -18.68 12.13 1.95
C ALA A 609 -19.25 11.13 0.93
N GLY A 610 -20.54 11.19 0.63
CA GLY A 610 -21.19 10.44 -0.46
C GLY A 610 -21.41 11.26 -1.73
N GLY A 611 -20.79 12.44 -1.85
CA GLY A 611 -20.91 13.30 -3.03
C GLY A 611 -22.26 14.01 -3.14
N ILE A 612 -23.03 14.04 -2.06
CA ILE A 612 -24.39 14.60 -2.03
C ILE A 612 -24.33 16.00 -1.44
N VAL A 613 -24.79 16.99 -2.21
CA VAL A 613 -24.90 18.38 -1.77
C VAL A 613 -26.33 18.65 -1.34
N ALA A 614 -26.52 19.03 -0.07
CA ALA A 614 -27.84 19.39 0.46
C ALA A 614 -28.06 20.90 0.48
N THR A 615 -29.28 21.34 0.18
CA THR A 615 -29.73 22.70 0.48
C THR A 615 -30.05 22.77 1.97
N GLU A 616 -29.34 23.62 2.70
CA GLU A 616 -29.56 23.83 4.12
C GLU A 616 -30.56 24.98 4.38
N ARG A 617 -31.57 24.72 5.23
CA ARG A 617 -32.54 25.73 5.69
C ARG A 617 -32.55 25.77 7.21
N ALA A 618 -32.24 26.95 7.75
CA ALA A 618 -32.48 27.25 9.16
C ALA A 618 -33.96 27.60 9.35
N CYS A 619 -34.64 26.87 10.23
CA CYS A 619 -36.04 27.04 10.56
C CYS A 619 -36.18 27.35 12.06
N HIS A 620 -37.06 28.28 12.42
CA HIS A 620 -37.31 28.59 13.83
C HIS A 620 -38.59 27.92 14.35
N THR A 621 -39.51 27.58 13.46
CA THR A 621 -40.78 26.92 13.77
C THR A 621 -41.05 25.74 12.83
N THR A 622 -41.96 24.85 13.24
CA THR A 622 -42.44 23.76 12.38
C THR A 622 -43.06 24.30 11.08
N ALA A 623 -43.83 25.39 11.14
CA ALA A 623 -44.45 25.99 9.96
C ALA A 623 -43.42 26.47 8.93
N ASP A 624 -42.27 27.00 9.37
CA ASP A 624 -41.18 27.39 8.47
C ASP A 624 -40.58 26.18 7.74
N ALA A 625 -40.45 25.06 8.47
CA ALA A 625 -39.97 23.79 7.93
C ALA A 625 -40.95 23.19 6.92
N GLU A 626 -42.26 23.20 7.21
CA GLU A 626 -43.30 22.75 6.28
C GLU A 626 -43.31 23.58 5.00
N ALA A 627 -43.18 24.90 5.11
CA ALA A 627 -43.08 25.80 3.96
C ALA A 627 -41.85 25.51 3.09
N ALA A 628 -40.70 25.21 3.71
CA ALA A 628 -39.48 24.84 2.98
C ALA A 628 -39.63 23.51 2.23
N ILE A 629 -40.29 22.51 2.84
CA ILE A 629 -40.56 21.21 2.20
C ILE A 629 -41.41 21.40 0.94
N VAL A 630 -42.50 22.17 1.03
CA VAL A 630 -43.39 22.42 -0.11
C VAL A 630 -42.65 23.20 -1.21
N ALA A 631 -41.83 24.18 -0.83
CA ALA A 631 -41.10 25.02 -1.79
C ALA A 631 -40.03 24.24 -2.57
N GLU A 632 -39.31 23.31 -1.92
CA GLU A 632 -38.22 22.59 -2.55
C GLU A 632 -38.63 21.21 -3.11
N SER A 633 -39.73 20.62 -2.62
CA SER A 633 -40.19 19.29 -3.02
C SER A 633 -39.06 18.23 -3.00
N PRO A 634 -38.39 18.04 -1.84
CA PRO A 634 -37.19 17.20 -1.74
C PRO A 634 -37.50 15.73 -2.00
N ALA A 635 -36.54 14.99 -2.57
CA ALA A 635 -36.56 13.53 -2.59
C ALA A 635 -35.94 12.94 -1.31
N VAL A 636 -35.11 13.71 -0.62
CA VAL A 636 -34.48 13.33 0.66
C VAL A 636 -34.61 14.49 1.63
N LEU A 637 -35.17 14.21 2.80
CA LEU A 637 -35.41 15.20 3.85
C LEU A 637 -34.63 14.82 5.12
N VAL A 638 -33.67 15.66 5.49
CA VAL A 638 -32.86 15.47 6.70
C VAL A 638 -33.30 16.45 7.79
N ILE A 639 -33.72 15.91 8.93
CA ILE A 639 -34.26 16.67 10.06
C ILE A 639 -33.21 16.73 11.17
N CYS A 640 -32.78 17.95 11.48
CA CYS A 640 -31.92 18.26 12.62
C CYS A 640 -32.73 19.13 13.59
N ALA A 641 -33.25 18.52 14.66
CA ALA A 641 -34.07 19.20 15.66
C ALA A 641 -33.74 18.70 17.08
N PRO A 642 -34.22 19.36 18.15
CA PRO A 642 -34.11 18.85 19.51
C PRO A 642 -34.83 17.51 19.69
N ASP A 643 -34.38 16.69 20.66
CA ASP A 643 -35.04 15.40 20.96
C ASP A 643 -36.41 15.56 21.62
N GLU A 644 -36.65 16.71 22.25
CA GLU A 644 -37.93 17.03 22.87
C GLU A 644 -38.98 17.35 21.79
N GLY A 645 -40.08 16.60 21.77
CA GLY A 645 -41.14 16.77 20.78
C GLY A 645 -40.83 16.22 19.38
N ALA A 646 -39.73 15.47 19.20
CA ALA A 646 -39.29 14.96 17.91
C ALA A 646 -40.36 14.14 17.16
N GLU A 647 -41.13 13.31 17.87
CA GLU A 647 -42.20 12.48 17.26
C GLU A 647 -43.29 13.34 16.62
N THR A 648 -43.85 14.28 17.38
CA THR A 648 -44.89 15.20 16.89
C THR A 648 -44.37 16.05 15.73
N LEU A 649 -43.11 16.47 15.78
CA LEU A 649 -42.47 17.21 14.69
C LEU A 649 -42.36 16.35 13.43
N VAL A 650 -41.84 15.13 13.53
CA VAL A 650 -41.68 14.21 12.39
C VAL A 650 -43.03 13.85 11.76
N GLU A 651 -44.07 13.64 12.57
CA GLU A 651 -45.44 13.39 12.08
C GLU A 651 -45.98 14.59 11.28
N ALA A 652 -45.80 15.82 11.78
CA ALA A 652 -46.25 17.04 11.09
C ALA A 652 -45.52 17.25 9.75
N LEU A 653 -44.20 17.05 9.74
CA LEU A 653 -43.40 17.17 8.51
C LEU A 653 -43.74 16.07 7.50
N ARG A 654 -44.01 14.84 7.95
CA ARG A 654 -44.45 13.74 7.09
C ARG A 654 -45.80 14.04 6.44
N ALA A 655 -46.76 14.58 7.20
CA ALA A 655 -48.06 15.00 6.66
C ALA A 655 -47.92 16.09 5.59
N SER A 656 -46.94 16.98 5.73
CA SER A 656 -46.63 18.01 4.73
C SER A 656 -46.06 17.45 3.43
N CYS A 657 -45.60 16.20 3.44
CA CYS A 657 -45.14 15.48 2.25
C CYS A 657 -46.27 14.70 1.53
N ASP A 658 -47.49 14.60 2.08
CA ASP A 658 -48.57 13.76 1.51
C ASP A 658 -48.97 14.16 0.08
N ALA A 659 -48.78 15.43 -0.28
CA ALA A 659 -49.05 15.95 -1.62
C ALA A 659 -47.84 15.84 -2.59
N LEU A 660 -46.71 15.33 -2.11
CA LEU A 660 -45.47 15.14 -2.85
C LEU A 660 -45.23 13.65 -3.11
N THR A 661 -44.23 13.34 -3.94
CA THR A 661 -43.63 12.00 -3.91
C THR A 661 -42.95 11.84 -2.54
N PRO A 662 -43.23 10.76 -1.77
CA PRO A 662 -42.70 10.63 -0.42
C PRO A 662 -41.16 10.66 -0.39
N PRO A 663 -40.54 11.61 0.33
CA PRO A 663 -39.09 11.65 0.45
C PRO A 663 -38.58 10.56 1.38
N LEU A 664 -37.30 10.20 1.21
CA LEU A 664 -36.55 9.47 2.22
C LEU A 664 -36.37 10.37 3.46
N LEU A 665 -36.95 9.97 4.59
CA LEU A 665 -36.96 10.76 5.82
C LEU A 665 -35.82 10.34 6.75
N ILE A 666 -34.92 11.28 7.02
CA ILE A 666 -33.70 11.05 7.80
C ILE A 666 -33.70 11.89 9.07
N TRP A 667 -33.50 11.26 10.22
CA TRP A 667 -33.27 11.96 11.49
C TRP A 667 -31.78 12.09 11.81
N SER A 668 -31.27 13.29 12.11
CA SER A 668 -29.90 13.46 12.59
C SER A 668 -29.84 13.41 14.11
N GLY A 669 -29.28 12.33 14.66
CA GLY A 669 -29.23 12.01 16.08
C GLY A 669 -29.55 10.54 16.36
N GLU A 670 -29.31 10.06 17.59
CA GLU A 670 -29.76 8.73 18.01
C GLU A 670 -31.27 8.77 18.27
N PRO A 671 -32.10 8.06 17.49
CA PRO A 671 -33.54 8.10 17.66
C PRO A 671 -33.98 7.26 18.87
N ARG A 672 -35.05 7.69 19.53
CA ARG A 672 -35.78 6.83 20.48
C ARG A 672 -36.55 5.74 19.72
N GLU A 673 -36.87 4.63 20.38
CA GLU A 673 -37.52 3.45 19.77
C GLU A 673 -38.86 3.76 19.07
N SER A 674 -39.62 4.73 19.58
CA SER A 674 -40.84 5.25 18.96
C SER A 674 -40.55 6.02 17.67
N LEU A 675 -39.57 6.93 17.71
CA LEU A 675 -39.15 7.75 16.57
C LEU A 675 -38.55 6.89 15.44
N SER A 676 -37.82 5.81 15.76
CA SER A 676 -37.22 4.93 14.75
C SER A 676 -38.24 4.23 13.85
N ARG A 677 -39.52 4.16 14.25
CA ARG A 677 -40.61 3.63 13.40
C ARG A 677 -41.20 4.67 12.45
N ALA A 678 -40.95 5.95 12.72
CA ALA A 678 -41.52 7.08 11.99
C ALA A 678 -40.55 7.70 10.97
N ILE A 679 -39.33 7.18 10.86
CA ILE A 679 -38.26 7.63 9.96
C ILE A 679 -37.73 6.45 9.15
N ASP A 680 -37.07 6.72 8.04
CA ASP A 680 -36.53 5.68 7.16
C ASP A 680 -35.04 5.40 7.47
N LEU A 681 -34.32 6.42 7.96
CA LEU A 681 -32.90 6.34 8.31
C LEU A 681 -32.56 7.30 9.46
N ALA A 682 -31.52 7.00 10.23
CA ALA A 682 -31.00 7.91 11.25
C ALA A 682 -29.50 8.14 11.08
N PHE A 683 -29.08 9.39 11.01
CA PHE A 683 -27.67 9.77 10.98
C PHE A 683 -27.17 9.97 12.41
N HIS A 684 -26.34 9.06 12.91
CA HIS A 684 -25.76 9.14 14.25
C HIS A 684 -24.32 8.64 14.27
N ARG A 685 -23.63 8.85 15.40
CA ARG A 685 -22.27 8.36 15.57
C ARG A 685 -22.25 6.83 15.53
N GLY A 686 -21.33 6.25 14.77
CA GLY A 686 -21.19 4.79 14.65
C GLY A 686 -22.14 4.12 13.66
N ILE A 687 -22.98 4.88 12.94
CA ILE A 687 -23.71 4.33 11.78
C ILE A 687 -22.74 3.81 10.74
N ASP A 688 -23.10 2.73 10.03
CA ASP A 688 -22.47 2.41 8.76
C ASP A 688 -22.80 3.50 7.74
N ALA A 689 -21.87 4.45 7.59
CA ALA A 689 -22.05 5.63 6.76
C ALA A 689 -22.15 5.28 5.27
N VAL A 690 -21.47 4.23 4.82
CA VAL A 690 -21.50 3.83 3.41
C VAL A 690 -22.87 3.29 3.06
N ASP A 691 -23.42 2.38 3.86
CA ASP A 691 -24.78 1.86 3.63
C ASP A 691 -25.84 2.96 3.75
N ALA A 692 -25.65 3.87 4.71
CA ALA A 692 -26.53 5.02 4.88
C ALA A 692 -26.53 5.90 3.63
N LEU A 693 -25.36 6.21 3.07
CA LEU A 693 -25.22 7.05 1.88
C LEU A 693 -25.67 6.35 0.60
N ALA A 694 -25.43 5.04 0.47
CA ALA A 694 -25.93 4.24 -0.65
C ALA A 694 -27.47 4.27 -0.72
N LYS A 695 -28.16 4.19 0.44
CA LYS A 695 -29.61 4.37 0.51
C LYS A 695 -30.06 5.77 0.06
N VAL A 696 -29.29 6.80 0.41
CA VAL A 696 -29.58 8.18 -0.04
C VAL A 696 -29.39 8.30 -1.55
N GLN A 697 -28.32 7.73 -2.11
CA GLN A 697 -28.09 7.72 -3.56
C GLN A 697 -29.18 6.98 -4.33
N SER A 698 -29.62 5.82 -3.84
CA SER A 698 -30.74 5.07 -4.42
C SER A 698 -32.04 5.89 -4.40
N ALA A 699 -32.35 6.60 -3.30
CA ALA A 699 -33.51 7.50 -3.23
C ALA A 699 -33.42 8.70 -4.22
N LEU A 700 -32.22 9.07 -4.64
CA LEU A 700 -31.97 10.11 -5.65
C LEU A 700 -31.97 9.56 -7.09
N GLY A 701 -32.19 8.25 -7.27
CA GLY A 701 -32.11 7.60 -8.58
C GLY A 701 -30.69 7.44 -9.11
N LEU A 702 -29.69 7.54 -8.23
CA LEU A 702 -28.27 7.33 -8.54
C LEU A 702 -27.92 5.86 -8.32
N GLU A 703 -28.65 4.96 -8.97
CA GLU A 703 -28.31 3.53 -8.89
C GLU A 703 -26.91 3.34 -9.49
N LEU A 704 -26.02 2.70 -8.74
CA LEU A 704 -24.80 2.15 -9.31
C LEU A 704 -25.26 1.19 -10.42
N GLY A 705 -25.04 1.55 -11.68
CA GLY A 705 -25.33 0.66 -12.81
C GLY A 705 -24.74 -0.70 -12.48
N GLN A 706 -25.55 -1.77 -12.58
CA GLN A 706 -25.24 -3.11 -12.10
C GLN A 706 -23.73 -3.41 -12.26
N MET A 707 -22.99 -3.33 -11.16
CA MET A 707 -21.78 -4.13 -11.06
C MET A 707 -22.30 -5.56 -11.13
N ASP A 708 -21.87 -6.33 -12.12
CA ASP A 708 -22.18 -7.75 -12.21
C ASP A 708 -22.00 -8.36 -10.81
N GLU A 709 -23.06 -8.98 -10.28
CA GLU A 709 -23.03 -9.74 -9.03
C GLU A 709 -22.21 -11.04 -9.22
N GLY A 710 -20.95 -10.89 -9.61
CA GLY A 710 -19.89 -11.86 -9.40
C GLY A 710 -19.13 -11.44 -8.14
N GLU A 711 -19.05 -12.34 -7.16
CA GLU A 711 -18.22 -12.21 -5.95
C GLU A 711 -18.74 -11.32 -4.80
N SER A 712 -19.99 -11.52 -4.38
CA SER A 712 -20.20 -11.61 -2.92
C SER A 712 -19.60 -12.94 -2.45
N ALA A 713 -18.43 -12.88 -1.80
CA ALA A 713 -17.81 -14.03 -1.15
C ALA A 713 -18.62 -14.43 0.10
N GLY A 714 -19.82 -14.95 -0.13
CA GLY A 714 -20.71 -15.59 0.83
C GLY A 714 -20.70 -17.11 0.65
N GLY A 715 -19.51 -17.72 0.49
CA GLY A 715 -19.36 -19.16 0.54
C GLY A 715 -19.18 -19.63 1.98
N ALA A 716 -20.27 -19.98 2.65
CA ALA A 716 -20.19 -20.81 3.85
C ALA A 716 -19.55 -22.15 3.45
N ILE A 717 -18.30 -22.38 3.87
CA ILE A 717 -17.67 -23.69 3.76
C ILE A 717 -18.28 -24.54 4.87
N GLU A 718 -19.27 -25.36 4.53
CA GLU A 718 -19.65 -26.51 5.35
C GLU A 718 -18.44 -27.42 5.46
N VAL A 719 -18.06 -27.71 6.70
CA VAL A 719 -17.01 -28.65 7.06
C VAL A 719 -17.61 -30.05 6.99
N ASP A 720 -17.08 -30.88 6.09
CA ASP A 720 -17.06 -32.34 6.22
C ASP A 720 -15.62 -32.85 6.16
#